data_AF-A0A3D0FN92-F1
#
_entry.id   AF-A0A3D0FN92-F1
#
_cell.length_a   1.000
_cell.length_b   1.000
_cell.length_c   1.000
_cell.angle_alpha   90.00
_cell.angle_beta   90.00
_cell.angle_gamma   90.00
#
_symmetry.space_group_name_H-M   'P 1'
#
loop_
_entity.id
_entity.type
_entity.pdbx_description
1 polymer ?
#
loop_
_entity_poly.entity_id
_entity_poly.type
_entity_poly.pdbx_seq_one_letter_code
_entity_poly.pdbx_strand_id
1 'polypeptide(L)'
;MKKTLKILLITLMVIVAVTLITSITAHIVLTTNISHKLNRDISLSMVYLNPFTGAVYIKGLQCTEQDQQTDFMHANSLFVRINPCALPFRQVRIASIDADALFVSIVNQDSCFNFSDIPERFKTNKNDTIKQHNKKSWAIHLNNIELEQSTVIYSAPAKNSNWRLSDFDLTIPGIHLAGDNSDAGISIDFPNGGGTLKVNGRYNKAKQAFQLAVKTQNLNAKHAFPIIKEHLNIHSLEALIDGDLMANGAVNDPMATNITGTITVKNIDLKDTRRHSAVICPLMHLNVKSMAMKNMTIDIEKIKIDSLAVDIVNEKNSNTIKNILHKDPDNDESTQTAQNEPTTDYDGNELNMDFDKLRLRIGEMDVQRCAVNYEDYTLPSDFKYQITGIKIQGKEVDTRSATNHIIAAGQLPDGGSMMINWRGALNPIKSSSRVVAMLRNIKITKLSPWTEYMFGYPIKNGTLSINSDNTIIHGKLSATEQIDLFKPEVGKKKKRYTPVVADIPLKMALNLLTDPKGYIKMEVPVEGDINSPTFHLSDIIGKAVGSILLKATAAPFLAMAKASNKNNDLSYIAININMPDFTLDQYEKLDLIAQMMTENEDLQLILTQQYNTNNAIADRAVFNIKKEYYESRNQGIGNLTLIDLQKITAIRDSDRDFQAFCKSKIGSKGSLANRAVKHYGEENIKEQLSEIAEHRNNFVFRYLTKQKDLDEDRIIITTDEQDALKTFKGTPRYCVTAKIPEE
;
A
#
# COMPACT_ATOMS: atom_id res chain seq x y z
N MET A 1 -19.58 -62.74 -68.12
CA MET A 1 -18.69 -62.04 -67.16
C MET A 1 -17.27 -62.60 -67.28
N LYS A 2 -16.30 -61.81 -67.76
CA LYS A 2 -14.90 -62.27 -67.99
C LYS A 2 -14.30 -62.81 -66.68
N LYS A 3 -13.51 -63.89 -66.72
CA LYS A 3 -12.90 -64.58 -65.55
C LYS A 3 -12.22 -63.61 -64.58
N THR A 4 -11.61 -62.55 -65.11
CA THR A 4 -10.98 -61.44 -64.38
C THR A 4 -11.97 -60.64 -63.53
N LEU A 5 -13.19 -60.38 -64.01
CA LEU A 5 -14.23 -59.66 -63.28
C LEU A 5 -14.78 -60.48 -62.10
N LYS A 6 -14.85 -61.81 -62.21
CA LYS A 6 -15.22 -62.70 -61.09
C LYS A 6 -14.15 -62.71 -59.99
N ILE A 7 -12.88 -62.79 -60.37
CA ILE A 7 -11.77 -62.76 -59.42
C ILE A 7 -11.74 -61.41 -58.69
N LEU A 8 -11.88 -60.30 -59.43
CA LEU A 8 -11.96 -58.96 -58.85
C LEU A 8 -13.10 -58.82 -57.84
N LEU A 9 -14.30 -59.31 -58.17
CA LEU A 9 -15.47 -59.29 -57.28
C LEU A 9 -15.27 -60.15 -56.02
N ILE A 10 -14.68 -61.34 -56.15
CA ILE A 10 -14.39 -62.22 -55.01
C ILE A 10 -13.34 -61.57 -54.10
N THR A 11 -12.26 -61.02 -54.67
CA THR A 11 -11.23 -60.32 -53.89
C THR A 11 -11.82 -59.10 -53.18
N LEU A 12 -12.67 -58.31 -53.84
CA LEU A 12 -13.36 -57.19 -53.22
C LEU A 12 -14.30 -57.64 -52.08
N MET A 13 -15.08 -58.71 -52.29
CA MET A 13 -15.97 -59.29 -51.28
C MET A 13 -15.17 -59.80 -50.06
N VAL A 14 -14.04 -60.46 -50.28
CA VAL A 14 -13.14 -60.91 -49.20
C VAL A 14 -12.55 -59.73 -48.44
N ILE A 15 -12.11 -58.68 -49.14
CA ILE A 15 -11.60 -57.46 -48.48
C ILE A 15 -12.70 -56.83 -47.61
N VAL A 16 -13.91 -56.65 -48.15
CA VAL A 16 -15.06 -56.10 -47.40
C VAL A 16 -15.39 -56.97 -46.19
N ALA A 17 -15.48 -58.30 -46.35
CA ALA A 17 -15.76 -59.23 -45.26
C ALA A 17 -14.68 -59.17 -44.17
N VAL A 18 -13.41 -59.15 -44.54
CA VAL A 18 -12.29 -59.01 -43.60
C VAL A 18 -12.40 -57.69 -42.82
N THR A 19 -12.64 -56.56 -43.50
CA THR A 19 -12.78 -55.26 -42.81
C THR A 19 -13.97 -55.20 -41.84
N LEU A 20 -15.09 -55.85 -42.19
CA LEU A 20 -16.29 -55.90 -41.33
C LEU A 20 -16.02 -56.76 -40.09
N ILE A 21 -15.45 -57.96 -40.28
CA ILE A 21 -15.11 -58.87 -39.18
C ILE A 21 -14.10 -58.22 -38.24
N THR A 22 -13.05 -57.59 -38.76
CA THR A 22 -12.05 -56.91 -37.93
C THR A 22 -12.64 -55.73 -37.16
N SER A 23 -13.57 -54.99 -37.75
CA SER A 23 -14.26 -53.88 -37.06
C SER A 23 -15.15 -54.37 -35.92
N ILE A 24 -15.89 -55.47 -36.13
CA ILE A 24 -16.72 -56.10 -35.08
C ILE A 24 -15.83 -56.66 -33.96
N THR A 25 -14.76 -57.36 -34.31
CA THR A 25 -13.81 -57.89 -33.31
C THR A 25 -13.14 -56.75 -32.53
N ALA A 26 -12.77 -55.66 -33.20
CA ALA A 26 -12.20 -54.49 -32.55
C ALA A 26 -13.18 -53.85 -31.56
N HIS A 27 -14.46 -53.71 -31.94
CA HIS A 27 -15.51 -53.22 -31.04
C HIS A 27 -15.59 -54.08 -29.77
N ILE A 28 -15.69 -55.41 -29.90
CA ILE A 28 -15.76 -56.33 -28.75
C ILE A 28 -14.49 -56.22 -27.89
N VAL A 29 -13.30 -56.28 -28.51
CA VAL A 29 -12.03 -56.23 -27.77
C VAL A 29 -11.88 -54.93 -26.99
N LEU A 30 -12.32 -53.79 -27.54
CA LEU A 30 -12.28 -52.50 -26.86
C LEU A 30 -13.25 -52.44 -25.68
N THR A 31 -14.51 -52.84 -25.88
CA THR A 31 -15.56 -52.71 -24.85
C THR A 31 -15.53 -53.79 -23.78
N THR A 32 -14.94 -54.96 -24.03
CA THR A 32 -14.86 -56.04 -23.03
C THR A 32 -13.42 -56.28 -22.56
N ASN A 33 -12.52 -56.69 -23.45
CA ASN A 33 -11.19 -57.16 -23.06
C ASN A 33 -10.32 -56.01 -22.51
N ILE A 34 -10.33 -54.86 -23.20
CA ILE A 34 -9.53 -53.69 -22.81
C ILE A 34 -10.16 -53.02 -21.59
N SER A 35 -11.49 -52.87 -21.56
CA SER A 35 -12.23 -52.39 -20.38
C SER A 35 -11.88 -53.20 -19.12
N HIS A 36 -11.95 -54.53 -19.19
CA HIS A 36 -11.58 -55.40 -18.06
C HIS A 36 -10.10 -55.27 -17.65
N LYS A 37 -9.18 -55.09 -18.61
CA LYS A 37 -7.75 -54.91 -18.30
C LYS A 37 -7.44 -53.55 -17.67
N LEU A 38 -8.17 -52.51 -18.07
CA LEU A 38 -8.00 -51.15 -17.53
C LEU A 38 -8.76 -50.92 -16.22
N ASN A 39 -9.67 -51.82 -15.85
CA ASN A 39 -10.61 -51.65 -14.74
C ASN A 39 -11.41 -50.33 -14.88
N ARG A 40 -11.85 -50.05 -16.12
CA ARG A 40 -12.57 -48.84 -16.53
C ARG A 40 -13.58 -49.21 -17.61
N ASP A 41 -14.77 -48.63 -17.56
CA ASP A 41 -15.79 -48.91 -18.56
C ASP A 41 -15.48 -48.13 -19.83
N ILE A 42 -15.39 -48.85 -20.95
CA ILE A 42 -15.21 -48.25 -22.28
C ILE A 42 -16.47 -48.45 -23.07
N SER A 43 -17.10 -47.34 -23.44
CA SER A 43 -18.23 -47.32 -24.38
C SER A 43 -17.83 -46.62 -25.66
N LEU A 44 -18.39 -47.08 -26.78
CA LEU A 44 -18.17 -46.46 -28.08
C LEU A 44 -19.37 -46.72 -29.01
N SER A 45 -19.67 -45.77 -29.89
CA SER A 45 -20.80 -45.88 -30.84
C SER A 45 -20.45 -46.74 -32.05
N MET A 46 -19.23 -46.57 -32.59
CA MET A 46 -18.76 -47.29 -33.77
C MET A 46 -17.24 -47.39 -33.77
N VAL A 47 -16.71 -48.53 -34.21
CA VAL A 47 -15.29 -48.70 -34.56
C VAL A 47 -15.22 -49.20 -35.99
N TYR A 48 -14.37 -48.57 -36.80
CA TYR A 48 -13.99 -49.03 -38.12
C TYR A 48 -12.48 -49.30 -38.12
N LEU A 49 -12.08 -50.52 -38.47
CA LEU A 49 -10.68 -50.92 -38.55
C LEU A 49 -10.39 -51.52 -39.93
N ASN A 50 -9.47 -50.90 -40.65
CA ASN A 50 -8.96 -51.39 -41.92
C ASN A 50 -7.55 -51.97 -41.73
N PRO A 51 -7.38 -53.30 -41.68
CA PRO A 51 -6.10 -53.93 -41.37
C PRO A 51 -5.05 -53.77 -42.48
N PHE A 52 -5.46 -53.45 -43.72
CA PHE A 52 -4.57 -53.28 -44.87
C PHE A 52 -3.93 -51.89 -44.91
N THR A 53 -4.69 -50.88 -44.50
CA THR A 53 -4.21 -49.48 -44.43
C THR A 53 -3.75 -49.08 -43.03
N GLY A 54 -4.11 -49.88 -42.01
CA GLY A 54 -3.87 -49.58 -40.59
C GLY A 54 -4.69 -48.40 -40.07
N ALA A 55 -5.75 -48.00 -40.76
CA ALA A 55 -6.67 -46.96 -40.33
C ALA A 55 -7.66 -47.51 -39.28
N VAL A 56 -7.73 -46.82 -38.14
CA VAL A 56 -8.66 -47.07 -37.05
C VAL A 56 -9.46 -45.79 -36.83
N TYR A 57 -10.78 -45.87 -36.91
CA TYR A 57 -11.69 -44.77 -36.63
C TYR A 57 -12.68 -45.20 -35.54
N ILE A 58 -12.77 -44.41 -34.48
CA ILE A 58 -13.65 -44.64 -33.34
C ILE A 58 -14.58 -43.44 -33.23
N LYS A 59 -15.89 -43.67 -33.10
CA LYS A 59 -16.90 -42.63 -32.90
C LYS A 59 -17.52 -42.76 -31.50
N GLY A 60 -17.64 -41.63 -30.80
CA GLY A 60 -18.25 -41.51 -29.48
C GLY A 60 -17.53 -42.34 -28.43
N LEU A 61 -16.19 -42.23 -28.36
CA LEU A 61 -15.38 -42.94 -27.38
C LEU A 61 -15.61 -42.32 -26.00
N GLN A 62 -15.90 -43.14 -25.00
CA GLN A 62 -15.96 -42.74 -23.60
C GLN A 62 -15.27 -43.80 -22.76
N CYS A 63 -14.44 -43.35 -21.82
CA CYS A 63 -13.73 -44.14 -20.85
C CYS A 63 -13.97 -43.52 -19.48
N THR A 64 -14.56 -44.28 -18.56
CA THR A 64 -14.82 -43.82 -17.19
C THR A 64 -13.57 -43.96 -16.32
N GLU A 65 -13.62 -43.39 -15.13
CA GLU A 65 -12.76 -43.77 -14.02
C GLU A 65 -13.13 -45.14 -13.46
N GLN A 66 -12.35 -45.59 -12.48
CA GLN A 66 -12.58 -46.84 -11.74
C GLN A 66 -13.93 -46.87 -11.01
N ASP A 67 -14.53 -45.71 -10.72
CA ASP A 67 -15.86 -45.60 -10.10
C ASP A 67 -17.01 -45.85 -11.09
N GLN A 68 -16.73 -45.99 -12.38
CA GLN A 68 -17.70 -46.19 -13.47
C GLN A 68 -18.76 -45.08 -13.60
N GLN A 69 -18.56 -43.94 -12.95
CA GLN A 69 -19.50 -42.82 -12.93
C GLN A 69 -18.86 -41.54 -13.48
N THR A 70 -17.59 -41.31 -13.18
CA THR A 70 -16.87 -40.13 -13.62
C THR A 70 -16.13 -40.39 -14.93
N ASP A 71 -16.11 -39.40 -15.82
CA ASP A 71 -15.38 -39.49 -17.08
C ASP A 71 -13.88 -39.32 -16.85
N PHE A 72 -13.10 -40.32 -17.25
CA PHE A 72 -11.64 -40.20 -17.36
C PHE A 72 -11.26 -39.52 -18.69
N MET A 73 -11.83 -40.03 -19.80
CA MET A 73 -11.55 -39.54 -21.15
C MET A 73 -12.75 -39.77 -22.08
N HIS A 74 -13.12 -38.79 -22.88
CA HIS A 74 -14.06 -38.99 -23.98
C HIS A 74 -13.66 -38.22 -25.24
N ALA A 75 -14.12 -38.67 -26.40
CA ALA A 75 -13.91 -38.00 -27.68
C ALA A 75 -15.09 -38.27 -28.62
N ASN A 76 -15.53 -37.24 -29.35
CA ASN A 76 -16.57 -37.38 -30.38
C ASN A 76 -16.10 -38.32 -31.50
N SER A 77 -14.85 -38.16 -31.91
CA SER A 77 -14.19 -39.07 -32.83
C SER A 77 -12.69 -39.16 -32.54
N LEU A 78 -12.12 -40.34 -32.79
CA LEU A 78 -10.70 -40.60 -32.72
C LEU A 78 -10.29 -41.39 -33.96
N PHE A 79 -9.40 -40.82 -34.76
CA PHE A 79 -8.80 -41.44 -35.92
C PHE A 79 -7.31 -41.70 -35.66
N VAL A 80 -6.85 -42.91 -35.93
CA VAL A 80 -5.44 -43.28 -35.83
C VAL A 80 -5.05 -44.02 -37.09
N ARG A 81 -3.96 -43.60 -37.73
CA ARG A 81 -3.38 -44.31 -38.88
C ARG A 81 -2.04 -44.90 -38.51
N ILE A 82 -1.97 -46.22 -38.45
CA ILE A 82 -0.73 -46.97 -38.21
C ILE A 82 -0.20 -47.48 -39.55
N ASN A 83 1.11 -47.51 -39.75
CA ASN A 83 1.71 -48.16 -40.92
C ASN A 83 2.02 -49.64 -40.60
N PRO A 84 1.17 -50.60 -41.03
CA PRO A 84 1.36 -52.02 -40.69
C PRO A 84 2.63 -52.61 -41.31
N CYS A 85 3.10 -52.08 -42.45
CA CYS A 85 4.32 -52.55 -43.11
C CYS A 85 5.60 -52.24 -42.32
N ALA A 86 5.54 -51.34 -41.33
CA ALA A 86 6.67 -51.03 -40.46
C ALA A 86 6.86 -52.04 -39.32
N LEU A 87 5.80 -52.78 -38.94
CA LEU A 87 5.80 -53.70 -37.80
C LEU A 87 6.84 -54.85 -37.94
N PRO A 88 7.02 -55.50 -39.11
CA PRO A 88 8.05 -56.53 -39.30
C PRO A 88 9.49 -56.02 -39.08
N PHE A 89 9.71 -54.72 -39.27
CA PHE A 89 11.00 -54.05 -39.04
C PHE A 89 11.19 -53.57 -37.60
N ARG A 90 10.31 -53.97 -36.67
CA ARG A 90 10.26 -53.51 -35.27
C ARG A 90 10.12 -52.00 -35.13
N GLN A 91 9.34 -51.39 -36.02
CA GLN A 91 9.01 -49.98 -35.96
C GLN A 91 7.51 -49.82 -35.82
N VAL A 92 7.07 -49.06 -34.81
CA VAL A 92 5.69 -48.59 -34.71
C VAL A 92 5.67 -47.20 -35.32
N ARG A 93 5.09 -47.08 -36.52
CA ARG A 93 4.93 -45.78 -37.19
C ARG A 93 3.47 -45.39 -37.19
N ILE A 94 3.14 -44.38 -36.41
CA ILE A 94 1.82 -43.74 -36.39
C ILE A 94 1.91 -42.53 -37.32
N ALA A 95 1.16 -42.58 -38.41
CA ALA A 95 1.16 -41.59 -39.47
C ALA A 95 0.31 -40.35 -39.14
N SER A 96 -0.81 -40.54 -38.43
CA SER A 96 -1.60 -39.46 -37.84
C SER A 96 -2.42 -39.96 -36.65
N ILE A 97 -2.70 -39.05 -35.72
CA ILE A 97 -3.70 -39.19 -34.65
C ILE A 97 -4.56 -37.93 -34.68
N ASP A 98 -5.83 -38.09 -35.02
CA ASP A 98 -6.77 -36.97 -35.12
C ASP A 98 -7.90 -37.20 -34.12
N ALA A 99 -8.19 -36.23 -33.24
CA ALA A 99 -9.25 -36.36 -32.24
C ALA A 99 -10.13 -35.10 -32.19
N ASP A 100 -11.45 -35.31 -32.25
CA ASP A 100 -12.45 -34.24 -32.15
C ASP A 100 -13.05 -34.21 -30.74
N ALA A 101 -13.12 -33.00 -30.16
CA ALA A 101 -13.65 -32.73 -28.83
C ALA A 101 -13.09 -33.69 -27.76
N LEU A 102 -11.77 -33.90 -27.75
CA LEU A 102 -11.12 -34.76 -26.76
C LEU A 102 -11.20 -34.10 -25.39
N PHE A 103 -11.81 -34.80 -24.44
CA PHE A 103 -11.82 -34.46 -23.03
C PHE A 103 -10.92 -35.40 -22.26
N VAL A 104 -10.09 -34.86 -21.36
CA VAL A 104 -9.27 -35.65 -20.42
C VAL A 104 -9.37 -35.04 -19.02
N SER A 105 -9.61 -35.88 -18.02
CA SER A 105 -9.56 -35.52 -16.59
C SER A 105 -8.29 -36.09 -15.95
N ILE A 106 -7.47 -35.22 -15.38
CA ILE A 106 -6.24 -35.56 -14.67
C ILE A 106 -6.42 -35.20 -13.20
N VAL A 107 -6.39 -36.18 -12.32
CA VAL A 107 -6.50 -35.95 -10.87
C VAL A 107 -5.21 -36.39 -10.21
N ASN A 108 -4.60 -35.51 -9.42
CA ASN A 108 -3.41 -35.79 -8.63
C ASN A 108 -3.80 -35.86 -7.14
N GLN A 109 -3.76 -37.06 -6.57
CA GLN A 109 -3.97 -37.33 -5.15
C GLN A 109 -2.67 -37.93 -4.58
N ASP A 110 -2.10 -37.28 -3.56
CA ASP A 110 -0.94 -37.80 -2.81
C ASP A 110 0.26 -38.23 -3.69
N SER A 111 0.58 -37.42 -4.71
CA SER A 111 1.65 -37.68 -5.70
C SER A 111 1.37 -38.85 -6.66
N CYS A 112 0.15 -39.39 -6.68
CA CYS A 112 -0.33 -40.36 -7.63
C CYS A 112 -1.38 -39.73 -8.56
N PHE A 113 -1.28 -39.99 -9.85
CA PHE A 113 -2.30 -39.61 -10.80
C PHE A 113 -3.42 -40.67 -10.83
N ASN A 114 -4.65 -40.25 -11.15
CA ASN A 114 -5.78 -41.14 -11.40
C ASN A 114 -5.50 -42.25 -12.43
N PHE A 115 -4.51 -42.07 -13.32
CA PHE A 115 -4.08 -43.06 -14.30
C PHE A 115 -2.80 -43.85 -13.92
N SER A 116 -2.22 -43.62 -12.73
CA SER A 116 -0.98 -44.29 -12.30
C SER A 116 -1.12 -45.81 -12.18
N ASP A 117 -2.33 -46.34 -12.03
CA ASP A 117 -2.61 -47.78 -11.98
C ASP A 117 -2.47 -48.46 -13.35
N ILE A 118 -2.67 -47.71 -14.45
CA ILE A 118 -2.70 -48.26 -15.81
C ILE A 118 -1.37 -48.93 -16.17
N PRO A 119 -0.19 -48.27 -16.06
CA PRO A 119 1.08 -48.92 -16.40
C PRO A 119 1.36 -50.16 -15.57
N GLU A 120 0.94 -50.19 -14.30
CA GLU A 120 1.19 -51.31 -13.39
C GLU A 120 0.42 -52.57 -13.81
N ARG A 121 -0.81 -52.40 -14.31
CA ARG A 121 -1.63 -53.50 -14.84
C ARG A 121 -1.05 -54.14 -16.10
N PHE A 122 -0.18 -53.42 -16.83
CA PHE A 122 0.53 -53.94 -18.00
C PHE A 122 1.98 -54.37 -17.70
N LYS A 123 2.47 -54.23 -16.46
CA LYS A 123 3.73 -54.85 -16.03
C LYS A 123 3.51 -56.36 -15.95
N THR A 124 4.07 -57.11 -16.89
CA THR A 124 4.16 -58.57 -16.75
C THR A 124 5.03 -58.91 -15.53
N ASN A 125 4.49 -59.67 -14.57
CA ASN A 125 5.24 -60.24 -13.45
C ASN A 125 6.52 -60.92 -13.99
N LYS A 126 7.67 -60.29 -13.78
CA LYS A 126 8.98 -60.89 -14.08
C LYS A 126 9.33 -61.87 -12.97
N ASN A 127 8.79 -63.08 -13.05
CA ASN A 127 9.42 -64.27 -12.50
C ASN A 127 10.03 -65.16 -13.60
N ASP A 128 10.26 -64.61 -14.79
CA ASP A 128 11.17 -65.21 -15.76
C ASP A 128 12.54 -64.57 -15.63
N THR A 129 13.50 -65.37 -15.21
CA THR A 129 14.93 -65.09 -15.21
C THR A 129 15.35 -64.74 -16.65
N ILE A 130 15.43 -63.45 -16.96
CA ILE A 130 15.86 -62.99 -18.28
C ILE A 130 17.35 -63.26 -18.43
N LYS A 131 17.68 -64.35 -19.13
CA LYS A 131 18.92 -64.42 -19.93
C LYS A 131 18.92 -63.18 -20.83
N GLN A 132 19.92 -62.32 -20.67
CA GLN A 132 20.18 -61.19 -21.55
C GLN A 132 20.31 -61.68 -22.99
N HIS A 133 19.25 -61.49 -23.77
CA HIS A 133 19.36 -61.40 -25.22
C HIS A 133 19.25 -59.93 -25.59
N ASN A 134 20.33 -59.44 -26.20
CA ASN A 134 20.49 -58.11 -26.76
C ASN A 134 19.48 -57.91 -27.90
N LYS A 135 18.20 -57.71 -27.57
CA LYS A 135 17.09 -57.58 -28.51
C LYS A 135 16.91 -56.08 -28.77
N LYS A 136 17.33 -55.63 -29.97
CA LYS A 136 17.10 -54.24 -30.46
C LYS A 136 15.72 -53.73 -30.07
N SER A 137 15.66 -52.56 -29.43
CA SER A 137 14.45 -51.88 -28.99
C SER A 137 13.56 -51.51 -30.18
N TRP A 138 12.24 -51.44 -29.96
CA TRP A 138 11.29 -50.91 -30.95
C TRP A 138 11.55 -49.42 -31.16
N ALA A 139 11.53 -48.95 -32.41
CA ALA A 139 11.54 -47.52 -32.71
C ALA A 139 10.09 -47.03 -32.89
N ILE A 140 9.73 -45.94 -32.23
CA ILE A 140 8.40 -45.34 -32.29
C ILE A 140 8.51 -44.02 -33.05
N HIS A 141 7.72 -43.87 -34.12
CA HIS A 141 7.58 -42.62 -34.87
C HIS A 141 6.13 -42.17 -34.77
N LEU A 142 5.92 -40.94 -34.34
CA LEU A 142 4.62 -40.33 -34.18
C LEU A 142 4.58 -39.04 -35.00
N ASN A 143 3.78 -39.06 -36.06
CA ASN A 143 3.60 -37.93 -36.95
C ASN A 143 2.16 -37.42 -36.85
N ASN A 144 1.96 -36.12 -37.11
CA ASN A 144 0.66 -35.45 -37.21
C ASN A 144 -0.31 -35.83 -36.09
N ILE A 145 -0.17 -35.21 -34.91
CA ILE A 145 -1.21 -35.24 -33.89
C ILE A 145 -2.03 -33.97 -34.03
N GLU A 146 -3.32 -34.11 -34.29
CA GLU A 146 -4.27 -33.02 -34.41
C GLU A 146 -5.41 -33.26 -33.41
N LEU A 147 -5.55 -32.36 -32.44
CA LEU A 147 -6.68 -32.35 -31.52
C LEU A 147 -7.48 -31.09 -31.82
N GLU A 148 -8.79 -31.21 -31.97
CA GLU A 148 -9.70 -30.09 -32.23
C GLU A 148 -10.66 -29.93 -31.05
N GLN A 149 -10.97 -28.68 -30.68
CA GLN A 149 -11.97 -28.32 -29.66
C GLN A 149 -11.80 -29.07 -28.32
N SER A 150 -10.56 -29.32 -27.94
CA SER A 150 -10.24 -30.23 -26.85
C SER A 150 -10.30 -29.55 -25.49
N THR A 151 -10.47 -30.34 -24.44
CA THR A 151 -10.54 -29.90 -23.05
C THR A 151 -9.69 -30.81 -22.16
N VAL A 152 -8.85 -30.20 -21.34
CA VAL A 152 -8.11 -30.88 -20.29
C VAL A 152 -8.48 -30.25 -18.96
N ILE A 153 -8.94 -31.07 -18.01
CA ILE A 153 -9.09 -30.67 -16.61
C ILE A 153 -7.98 -31.29 -15.81
N TYR A 154 -7.35 -30.51 -14.95
CA TYR A 154 -6.49 -31.00 -13.89
C TYR A 154 -7.05 -30.59 -12.52
N SER A 155 -6.99 -31.52 -11.57
CA SER A 155 -7.37 -31.30 -10.18
C SER A 155 -6.28 -31.85 -9.25
N ALA A 156 -5.76 -31.00 -8.36
CA ALA A 156 -4.91 -31.40 -7.23
C ALA A 156 -5.54 -30.87 -5.93
N PRO A 157 -6.48 -31.63 -5.33
CA PRO A 157 -7.22 -31.19 -4.15
C PRO A 157 -6.31 -30.83 -2.97
N ALA A 158 -5.25 -31.61 -2.73
CA ALA A 158 -4.28 -31.38 -1.64
C ALA A 158 -3.53 -30.04 -1.76
N LYS A 159 -3.45 -29.46 -2.97
CA LYS A 159 -2.78 -28.18 -3.23
C LYS A 159 -3.76 -27.05 -3.55
N ASN A 160 -5.06 -27.30 -3.39
CA ASN A 160 -6.15 -26.41 -3.82
C ASN A 160 -5.96 -25.89 -5.26
N SER A 161 -5.41 -26.73 -6.15
CA SER A 161 -5.01 -26.33 -7.49
C SER A 161 -5.86 -27.07 -8.52
N ASN A 162 -6.84 -26.35 -9.08
CA ASN A 162 -7.74 -26.85 -10.11
C ASN A 162 -7.62 -25.97 -11.35
N TRP A 163 -7.27 -26.56 -12.49
CA TRP A 163 -7.14 -25.84 -13.76
C TRP A 163 -7.89 -26.56 -14.86
N ARG A 164 -8.49 -25.77 -15.74
CA ARG A 164 -9.24 -26.25 -16.89
C ARG A 164 -8.76 -25.49 -18.11
N LEU A 165 -8.16 -26.23 -19.05
CA LEU A 165 -7.86 -25.74 -20.39
C LEU A 165 -9.00 -26.21 -21.30
N SER A 166 -9.74 -25.30 -21.90
CA SER A 166 -10.88 -25.65 -22.77
C SER A 166 -10.71 -25.01 -24.13
N ASP A 167 -11.34 -25.65 -25.11
CA ASP A 167 -11.52 -25.11 -26.45
C ASP A 167 -10.17 -24.73 -27.07
N PHE A 168 -9.27 -25.70 -27.09
CA PHE A 168 -7.96 -25.57 -27.72
C PHE A 168 -7.80 -26.60 -28.83
N ASP A 169 -7.14 -26.16 -29.89
CA ASP A 169 -6.67 -27.01 -30.97
C ASP A 169 -5.17 -27.24 -30.75
N LEU A 170 -4.73 -28.50 -30.82
CA LEU A 170 -3.32 -28.88 -30.68
C LEU A 170 -2.85 -29.50 -32.00
N THR A 171 -1.77 -28.98 -32.54
CA THR A 171 -1.09 -29.55 -33.70
C THR A 171 0.36 -29.91 -33.35
N ILE A 172 0.72 -31.16 -33.57
CA ILE A 172 2.09 -31.67 -33.47
C ILE A 172 2.46 -32.27 -34.82
N PRO A 173 3.15 -31.52 -35.71
CA PRO A 173 3.49 -31.99 -37.06
C PRO A 173 4.30 -33.28 -37.08
N GLY A 174 5.16 -33.48 -36.07
CA GLY A 174 5.87 -34.72 -35.90
C GLY A 174 6.80 -34.68 -34.70
N ILE A 175 7.02 -35.85 -34.11
CA ILE A 175 8.00 -36.06 -33.05
C ILE A 175 9.01 -37.08 -33.57
N HIS A 176 10.22 -36.63 -33.85
CA HIS A 176 11.31 -37.50 -34.30
C HIS A 176 12.18 -37.95 -33.11
N LEU A 177 11.78 -39.03 -32.43
CA LEU A 177 12.52 -39.62 -31.31
C LEU A 177 13.64 -40.59 -31.74
N ALA A 178 14.25 -40.39 -32.91
CA ALA A 178 15.24 -41.31 -33.47
C ALA A 178 16.62 -40.65 -33.65
N GLY A 179 17.68 -41.28 -33.10
CA GLY A 179 19.06 -40.81 -33.22
C GLY A 179 19.52 -39.94 -32.03
N ASP A 180 20.61 -39.19 -32.24
CA ASP A 180 21.19 -38.31 -31.22
C ASP A 180 20.56 -36.92 -31.18
N ASN A 181 19.79 -36.53 -32.20
CA ASN A 181 19.06 -35.26 -32.27
C ASN A 181 17.58 -35.55 -32.51
N SER A 182 16.73 -34.82 -31.81
CA SER A 182 15.28 -34.85 -31.95
C SER A 182 14.75 -33.44 -32.06
N ASP A 183 13.75 -33.25 -32.90
CA ASP A 183 12.97 -32.04 -33.00
C ASP A 183 11.48 -32.35 -32.85
N ALA A 184 10.77 -31.41 -32.26
CA ALA A 184 9.33 -31.49 -32.05
C ALA A 184 8.74 -30.08 -32.12
N GLY A 185 7.69 -29.93 -32.92
CA GLY A 185 6.89 -28.71 -32.97
C GLY A 185 5.55 -28.95 -32.29
N ILE A 186 5.12 -28.00 -31.47
CA ILE A 186 3.81 -27.96 -30.83
C ILE A 186 3.18 -26.61 -31.19
N SER A 187 1.98 -26.62 -31.77
CA SER A 187 1.13 -25.44 -31.94
C SER A 187 -0.12 -25.65 -31.12
N ILE A 188 -0.48 -24.68 -30.29
CA ILE A 188 -1.74 -24.64 -29.58
C ILE A 188 -2.46 -23.37 -30.02
N ASP A 189 -3.63 -23.55 -30.58
CA ASP A 189 -4.51 -22.46 -31.01
C ASP A 189 -5.75 -22.47 -30.11
N PHE A 190 -6.10 -21.31 -29.55
CA PHE A 190 -7.29 -21.16 -28.73
C PHE A 190 -8.35 -20.43 -29.55
N PRO A 191 -9.25 -21.18 -30.24
CA PRO A 191 -10.40 -20.58 -30.90
C PRO A 191 -11.17 -19.64 -29.95
N ASN A 192 -11.93 -18.70 -30.51
CA ASN A 192 -12.71 -17.73 -29.74
C ASN A 192 -11.88 -16.69 -28.95
N GLY A 193 -10.74 -16.27 -29.51
CA GLY A 193 -9.99 -15.11 -29.01
C GLY A 193 -9.04 -15.41 -27.84
N GLY A 194 -8.66 -16.68 -27.65
CA GLY A 194 -7.65 -17.06 -26.66
C GLY A 194 -6.19 -16.90 -27.13
N GLY A 195 -5.98 -16.69 -28.43
CA GLY A 195 -4.65 -16.49 -29.05
C GLY A 195 -3.96 -17.79 -29.45
N THR A 196 -2.68 -17.70 -29.83
CA THR A 196 -1.90 -18.85 -30.31
C THR A 196 -0.59 -18.98 -29.54
N LEU A 197 -0.15 -20.20 -29.27
CA LEU A 197 1.13 -20.56 -28.66
C LEU A 197 1.85 -21.58 -29.55
N LYS A 198 3.05 -21.25 -30.03
CA LYS A 198 3.89 -22.14 -30.84
C LYS A 198 5.20 -22.42 -30.10
N VAL A 199 5.52 -23.68 -29.91
CA VAL A 199 6.75 -24.15 -29.26
C VAL A 199 7.48 -25.08 -30.21
N ASN A 200 8.66 -24.67 -30.66
CA ASN A 200 9.55 -25.51 -31.45
C ASN A 200 10.73 -25.93 -30.59
N GLY A 201 10.79 -27.21 -30.26
CA GLY A 201 11.84 -27.82 -29.47
C GLY A 201 12.87 -28.53 -30.33
N ARG A 202 14.14 -28.36 -29.97
CA ARG A 202 15.26 -29.18 -30.43
C ARG A 202 15.94 -29.79 -29.21
N TYR A 203 16.27 -31.06 -29.28
CA TYR A 203 16.90 -31.82 -28.21
C TYR A 203 18.09 -32.60 -28.76
N ASN A 204 19.24 -32.50 -28.09
CA ASN A 204 20.42 -33.31 -28.38
C ASN A 204 20.64 -34.30 -27.24
N LYS A 205 20.48 -35.58 -27.53
CA LYS A 205 20.57 -36.69 -26.57
C LYS A 205 21.97 -36.84 -25.98
N ALA A 206 23.02 -36.72 -26.80
CA ALA A 206 24.41 -36.90 -26.37
C ALA A 206 24.87 -35.82 -25.38
N LYS A 207 24.45 -34.56 -25.61
CA LYS A 207 24.73 -33.42 -24.74
C LYS A 207 23.66 -33.21 -23.66
N GLN A 208 22.56 -33.95 -23.75
CA GLN A 208 21.34 -33.73 -22.98
C GLN A 208 20.81 -32.28 -23.04
N ALA A 209 21.16 -31.54 -24.09
CA ALA A 209 20.85 -30.13 -24.25
C ALA A 209 19.53 -29.94 -25.00
N PHE A 210 18.75 -28.94 -24.63
CA PHE A 210 17.53 -28.55 -25.33
C PHE A 210 17.53 -27.06 -25.70
N GLN A 211 16.82 -26.74 -26.77
CA GLN A 211 16.48 -25.39 -27.19
C GLN A 211 14.98 -25.34 -27.50
N LEU A 212 14.25 -24.42 -26.88
CA LEU A 212 12.83 -24.18 -27.12
C LEU A 212 12.66 -22.77 -27.68
N ALA A 213 12.15 -22.65 -28.90
CA ALA A 213 11.66 -21.39 -29.45
C ALA A 213 10.16 -21.29 -29.18
N VAL A 214 9.76 -20.33 -28.36
CA VAL A 214 8.38 -20.11 -27.92
C VAL A 214 7.89 -18.81 -28.54
N LYS A 215 6.85 -18.89 -29.38
CA LYS A 215 6.16 -17.74 -29.94
C LYS A 215 4.73 -17.69 -29.49
N THR A 216 4.26 -16.51 -29.08
CA THR A 216 2.86 -16.27 -28.76
C THR A 216 2.33 -15.13 -29.60
N GLN A 217 1.06 -15.22 -29.99
CA GLN A 217 0.35 -14.16 -30.71
C GLN A 217 -1.02 -13.97 -30.08
N ASN A 218 -1.26 -12.78 -29.54
CA ASN A 218 -2.46 -12.41 -28.79
C ASN A 218 -2.86 -13.44 -27.73
N LEU A 219 -1.89 -14.11 -27.10
CA LEU A 219 -2.18 -15.13 -26.10
C LEU A 219 -2.83 -14.45 -24.88
N ASN A 220 -4.04 -14.88 -24.55
CA ASN A 220 -4.81 -14.23 -23.50
C ASN A 220 -4.26 -14.59 -22.11
N ALA A 221 -3.99 -13.59 -21.27
CA ALA A 221 -3.45 -13.77 -19.92
C ALA A 221 -4.39 -14.57 -18.98
N LYS A 222 -5.68 -14.74 -19.35
CA LYS A 222 -6.62 -15.62 -18.64
C LYS A 222 -6.08 -17.04 -18.44
N HIS A 223 -5.26 -17.53 -19.38
CA HIS A 223 -4.66 -18.86 -19.32
C HIS A 223 -3.60 -19.00 -18.22
N ALA A 224 -2.95 -17.89 -17.85
CA ALA A 224 -1.98 -17.81 -16.75
C ALA A 224 -2.60 -17.30 -15.43
N PHE A 225 -3.85 -16.82 -15.46
CA PHE A 225 -4.53 -16.22 -14.32
C PHE A 225 -4.55 -17.10 -13.06
N PRO A 226 -4.75 -18.43 -13.13
CA PRO A 226 -4.71 -19.29 -11.94
C PRO A 226 -3.38 -19.17 -11.16
N ILE A 227 -2.25 -19.12 -11.88
CA ILE A 227 -0.90 -18.99 -11.29
C ILE A 227 -0.69 -17.58 -10.71
N ILE A 228 -1.21 -16.56 -11.39
CA ILE A 228 -1.07 -15.15 -10.96
C ILE A 228 -1.89 -14.89 -9.69
N LYS A 229 -3.11 -15.45 -9.61
CA LYS A 229 -4.01 -15.31 -8.47
C LYS A 229 -3.46 -15.96 -7.18
N GLU A 230 -2.52 -16.90 -7.29
CA GLU A 230 -1.83 -17.44 -6.11
C GLU A 230 -0.96 -16.41 -5.39
N HIS A 231 -0.54 -15.34 -6.08
CA HIS A 231 0.40 -14.34 -5.58
C HIS A 231 -0.20 -12.93 -5.46
N LEU A 232 -1.35 -12.68 -6.10
CA LEU A 232 -2.05 -11.40 -6.09
C LEU A 232 -3.52 -11.58 -5.73
N ASN A 233 -4.03 -10.69 -4.90
CA ASN A 233 -5.45 -10.65 -4.54
C ASN A 233 -6.23 -9.74 -5.50
N ILE A 234 -6.54 -10.27 -6.68
CA ILE A 234 -7.20 -9.54 -7.78
C ILE A 234 -8.44 -10.28 -8.28
N HIS A 235 -9.41 -9.55 -8.83
CA HIS A 235 -10.61 -10.15 -9.43
C HIS A 235 -10.31 -10.76 -10.80
N SER A 236 -9.61 -10.01 -11.64
CA SER A 236 -9.26 -10.42 -13.00
C SER A 236 -8.02 -9.68 -13.51
N LEU A 237 -7.32 -10.33 -14.43
CA LEU A 237 -6.27 -9.73 -15.24
C LEU A 237 -6.59 -9.99 -16.71
N GLU A 238 -7.02 -8.95 -17.42
CA GLU A 238 -7.22 -8.99 -18.86
C GLU A 238 -5.96 -8.44 -19.54
N ALA A 239 -5.35 -9.22 -20.43
CA ALA A 239 -4.20 -8.79 -21.23
C ALA A 239 -3.97 -9.75 -22.41
N LEU A 240 -3.35 -9.24 -23.47
CA LEU A 240 -2.90 -10.03 -24.62
C LEU A 240 -1.37 -10.04 -24.67
N ILE A 241 -0.77 -11.22 -24.82
CA ILE A 241 0.67 -11.44 -24.75
C ILE A 241 1.20 -11.89 -26.11
N ASP A 242 2.06 -11.07 -26.71
CA ASP A 242 2.92 -11.45 -27.83
C ASP A 242 4.33 -11.71 -27.30
N GLY A 243 4.91 -12.86 -27.66
CA GLY A 243 6.20 -13.30 -27.18
C GLY A 243 7.00 -13.90 -28.31
N ASP A 244 8.29 -13.62 -28.35
CA ASP A 244 9.27 -14.34 -29.17
C ASP A 244 10.46 -14.64 -28.26
N LEU A 245 10.44 -15.83 -27.66
CA LEU A 245 11.33 -16.26 -26.60
C LEU A 245 12.15 -17.48 -27.04
N MET A 246 13.40 -17.52 -26.60
CA MET A 246 14.28 -18.66 -26.79
C MET A 246 14.82 -19.12 -25.44
N ALA A 247 14.47 -20.34 -25.04
CA ALA A 247 14.98 -21.01 -23.86
C ALA A 247 16.04 -22.03 -24.26
N ASN A 248 17.23 -21.93 -23.67
CA ASN A 248 18.31 -22.90 -23.87
C ASN A 248 18.68 -23.50 -22.52
N GLY A 249 18.76 -24.83 -22.44
CA GLY A 249 19.03 -25.53 -21.19
C GLY A 249 19.51 -26.95 -21.40
N ALA A 250 19.61 -27.72 -20.31
CA ALA A 250 19.97 -29.13 -20.36
C ALA A 250 19.04 -29.94 -19.44
N VAL A 251 18.67 -31.14 -19.85
CA VAL A 251 17.74 -32.01 -19.11
C VAL A 251 18.35 -32.50 -17.79
N ASN A 252 19.67 -32.61 -17.73
CA ASN A 252 20.42 -32.99 -16.52
C ASN A 252 20.68 -31.83 -15.55
N ASP A 253 20.55 -30.58 -16.00
CA ASP A 253 20.54 -29.38 -15.15
C ASP A 253 19.44 -28.42 -15.64
N PRO A 254 18.15 -28.73 -15.42
CA PRO A 254 17.05 -27.87 -15.87
C PRO A 254 17.11 -26.46 -15.28
N MET A 255 17.74 -26.29 -14.12
CA MET A 255 17.93 -24.98 -13.49
C MET A 255 18.96 -24.12 -14.23
N ALA A 256 19.89 -24.71 -14.99
CA ALA A 256 20.79 -23.96 -15.88
C ALA A 256 20.09 -23.36 -17.11
N THR A 257 18.77 -23.52 -17.25
CA THR A 257 18.00 -22.93 -18.33
C THR A 257 18.09 -21.41 -18.30
N ASN A 258 18.39 -20.84 -19.47
CA ASN A 258 18.40 -19.41 -19.70
C ASN A 258 17.37 -19.06 -20.79
N ILE A 259 16.55 -18.03 -20.53
CA ILE A 259 15.53 -17.54 -21.46
C ILE A 259 15.90 -16.14 -21.95
N THR A 260 15.73 -15.89 -23.24
CA THR A 260 16.02 -14.60 -23.90
C THR A 260 14.90 -14.26 -24.88
N GLY A 261 14.73 -12.99 -25.24
CA GLY A 261 13.81 -12.59 -26.30
C GLY A 261 12.94 -11.39 -25.94
N THR A 262 11.80 -11.24 -26.60
CA THR A 262 10.92 -10.08 -26.42
C THR A 262 9.53 -10.48 -25.94
N ILE A 263 8.95 -9.67 -25.06
CA ILE A 263 7.58 -9.82 -24.56
C ILE A 263 6.87 -8.49 -24.77
N THR A 264 5.70 -8.52 -25.41
CA THR A 264 4.80 -7.37 -25.53
C THR A 264 3.47 -7.74 -24.91
N VAL A 265 3.04 -6.95 -23.92
CA VAL A 265 1.76 -7.11 -23.26
C VAL A 265 0.88 -5.93 -23.66
N LYS A 266 -0.30 -6.23 -24.19
CA LYS A 266 -1.27 -5.27 -24.73
C LYS A 266 -2.54 -5.29 -23.91
N ASN A 267 -3.17 -4.11 -23.79
CA ASN A 267 -4.48 -3.93 -23.16
C ASN A 267 -4.55 -4.54 -21.75
N ILE A 268 -3.57 -4.23 -20.90
CA ILE A 268 -3.58 -4.65 -19.50
C ILE A 268 -4.72 -3.91 -18.81
N ASP A 269 -5.64 -4.66 -18.22
CA ASP A 269 -6.66 -4.19 -17.28
C ASP A 269 -6.68 -5.14 -16.08
N LEU A 270 -6.11 -4.66 -14.97
CA LEU A 270 -6.10 -5.35 -13.69
C LEU A 270 -7.22 -4.77 -12.83
N LYS A 271 -8.19 -5.62 -12.50
CA LYS A 271 -9.31 -5.27 -11.63
C LYS A 271 -9.07 -5.75 -10.22
N ASP A 272 -9.25 -4.83 -9.26
CA ASP A 272 -9.19 -5.15 -7.84
C ASP A 272 -10.35 -6.10 -7.43
N THR A 273 -10.35 -6.56 -6.19
CA THR A 273 -11.41 -7.44 -5.65
C THR A 273 -12.81 -6.82 -5.67
N ARG A 274 -12.91 -5.48 -5.81
CA ARG A 274 -14.15 -4.72 -5.94
C ARG A 274 -14.54 -4.47 -7.40
N ARG A 275 -13.82 -5.08 -8.34
CA ARG A 275 -14.02 -4.98 -9.80
C ARG A 275 -13.73 -3.60 -10.38
N HIS A 276 -12.99 -2.75 -9.67
CA HIS A 276 -12.51 -1.47 -10.20
C HIS A 276 -11.17 -1.69 -10.92
N SER A 277 -11.00 -1.08 -12.08
CA SER A 277 -9.74 -1.11 -12.83
C SER A 277 -8.67 -0.32 -12.06
N ALA A 278 -7.78 -1.03 -11.37
CA ALA A 278 -6.73 -0.44 -10.55
C ALA A 278 -5.47 -0.11 -11.36
N VAL A 279 -5.20 -0.90 -12.42
CA VAL A 279 -4.08 -0.69 -13.33
C VAL A 279 -4.55 -0.88 -14.76
N ILE A 280 -4.38 0.15 -15.58
CA ILE A 280 -4.62 0.10 -17.02
C ILE A 280 -3.31 0.42 -17.74
N CYS A 281 -2.89 -0.44 -18.66
CA CYS A 281 -1.71 -0.18 -19.48
C CYS A 281 -1.94 -0.69 -20.91
N PRO A 282 -2.11 0.22 -21.88
CA PRO A 282 -2.34 -0.16 -23.28
C PRO A 282 -1.19 -0.97 -23.88
N LEU A 283 0.05 -0.63 -23.55
CA LEU A 283 1.22 -1.28 -24.11
C LEU A 283 2.41 -1.28 -23.15
N MET A 284 2.92 -2.49 -22.89
CA MET A 284 4.19 -2.73 -22.22
C MET A 284 5.06 -3.62 -23.09
N HIS A 285 6.31 -3.22 -23.32
CA HIS A 285 7.29 -3.98 -24.09
C HIS A 285 8.54 -4.23 -23.25
N LEU A 286 8.98 -5.48 -23.19
CA LEU A 286 10.16 -5.93 -22.47
C LEU A 286 11.10 -6.63 -23.44
N ASN A 287 12.36 -6.20 -23.48
CA ASN A 287 13.44 -6.94 -24.12
C ASN A 287 14.24 -7.65 -23.03
N VAL A 288 14.12 -8.97 -23.00
CA VAL A 288 14.72 -9.86 -22.01
C VAL A 288 16.07 -10.32 -22.51
N LYS A 289 17.13 -9.81 -21.88
CA LYS A 289 18.51 -10.21 -22.17
C LYS A 289 18.82 -11.59 -21.63
N SER A 290 18.32 -11.93 -20.44
CA SER A 290 18.50 -13.23 -19.80
C SER A 290 17.52 -13.41 -18.63
N MET A 291 16.88 -14.58 -18.54
CA MET A 291 16.26 -15.08 -17.31
C MET A 291 16.93 -16.40 -16.96
N ALA A 292 17.79 -16.37 -15.95
CA ALA A 292 18.56 -17.53 -15.49
C ALA A 292 17.92 -18.11 -14.23
N MET A 293 17.37 -19.32 -14.33
CA MET A 293 16.64 -19.96 -13.22
C MET A 293 17.57 -20.30 -12.04
N LYS A 294 18.77 -20.83 -12.31
CA LYS A 294 19.76 -21.26 -11.31
C LYS A 294 20.10 -20.20 -10.24
N ASN A 295 20.20 -18.95 -10.68
CA ASN A 295 20.59 -17.84 -9.82
C ASN A 295 19.42 -16.89 -9.51
N MET A 296 18.18 -17.28 -9.90
CA MET A 296 16.98 -16.44 -9.83
C MET A 296 17.27 -15.01 -10.29
N THR A 297 17.81 -14.88 -11.52
CA THR A 297 18.21 -13.58 -12.07
C THR A 297 17.41 -13.28 -13.34
N ILE A 298 16.79 -12.12 -13.38
CA ILE A 298 16.10 -11.55 -14.53
C ILE A 298 16.85 -10.29 -14.96
N ASP A 299 17.40 -10.31 -16.16
CA ASP A 299 18.10 -9.21 -16.80
C ASP A 299 17.29 -8.71 -18.01
N ILE A 300 16.70 -7.53 -17.86
CA ILE A 300 15.90 -6.85 -18.87
C ILE A 300 16.79 -5.80 -19.50
N GLU A 301 17.05 -5.88 -20.80
CA GLU A 301 17.81 -4.88 -21.53
C GLU A 301 17.06 -3.54 -21.53
N LYS A 302 15.77 -3.58 -21.88
CA LYS A 302 14.92 -2.40 -21.93
C LYS A 302 13.48 -2.73 -21.59
N ILE A 303 12.88 -1.87 -20.76
CA ILE A 303 11.43 -1.84 -20.55
C ILE A 303 10.86 -0.54 -21.11
N LYS A 304 9.80 -0.66 -21.91
CA LYS A 304 9.00 0.47 -22.41
C LYS A 304 7.58 0.34 -21.91
N ILE A 305 7.07 1.39 -21.28
CA ILE A 305 5.68 1.46 -20.82
C ILE A 305 5.08 2.76 -21.37
N ASP A 306 3.93 2.64 -21.99
CA ASP A 306 3.20 3.78 -22.54
C ASP A 306 1.80 3.86 -21.95
N SER A 307 1.46 5.05 -21.44
CA SER A 307 0.09 5.38 -21.01
C SER A 307 -0.44 4.47 -19.89
N LEU A 308 0.44 4.05 -18.98
CA LEU A 308 0.06 3.38 -17.74
C LEU A 308 -0.75 4.35 -16.86
N ALA A 309 -1.95 3.94 -16.49
CA ALA A 309 -2.78 4.62 -15.51
C ALA A 309 -2.92 3.73 -14.27
N VAL A 310 -2.71 4.34 -13.09
CA VAL A 310 -2.85 3.65 -11.80
C VAL A 310 -3.83 4.44 -10.93
N ASP A 311 -4.81 3.73 -10.38
CA ASP A 311 -5.79 4.29 -9.47
C ASP A 311 -5.42 3.89 -8.03
N ILE A 312 -5.08 4.90 -7.22
CA ILE A 312 -4.73 4.74 -5.82
C ILE A 312 -5.88 5.29 -4.98
N VAL A 313 -6.59 4.41 -4.29
CA VAL A 313 -7.71 4.76 -3.43
C VAL A 313 -7.34 4.44 -2.00
N ASN A 314 -7.38 5.44 -1.13
CA ASN A 314 -7.18 5.32 0.31
C ASN A 314 -8.52 5.39 1.05
N GLU A 315 -8.73 4.43 1.95
CA GLU A 315 -9.92 4.30 2.80
C GLU A 315 -9.51 4.05 4.24
N LYS A 316 -10.46 4.18 5.17
CA LYS A 316 -10.20 4.17 6.62
C LYS A 316 -9.31 3.01 7.11
N ASN A 317 -9.46 1.82 6.51
CA ASN A 317 -8.73 0.61 6.90
C ASN A 317 -8.01 -0.11 5.74
N SER A 318 -8.05 0.45 4.53
CA SER A 318 -7.57 -0.23 3.33
C SER A 318 -7.01 0.75 2.30
N ASN A 319 -6.23 0.24 1.36
CA ASN A 319 -5.89 0.97 0.15
C ASN A 319 -5.68 0.02 -1.02
N THR A 320 -5.74 0.53 -2.24
CA THR A 320 -5.61 -0.28 -3.48
C THR A 320 -4.36 -1.16 -3.46
N ILE A 321 -3.20 -0.63 -3.04
CA ILE A 321 -1.93 -1.37 -3.07
C ILE A 321 -1.94 -2.53 -2.09
N LYS A 322 -2.38 -2.28 -0.84
CA LYS A 322 -2.52 -3.31 0.20
C LYS A 322 -3.46 -4.41 -0.25
N ASN A 323 -4.59 -4.05 -0.85
CA ASN A 323 -5.60 -5.01 -1.29
C ASN A 323 -5.12 -5.91 -2.43
N ILE A 324 -4.25 -5.42 -3.31
CA ILE A 324 -3.67 -6.21 -4.42
C ILE A 324 -2.53 -7.12 -3.92
N LEU A 325 -1.67 -6.62 -3.02
CA LEU A 325 -0.45 -7.31 -2.60
C LEU A 325 -0.63 -8.28 -1.42
N HIS A 326 -1.63 -8.09 -0.55
CA HIS A 326 -1.88 -9.04 0.54
C HIS A 326 -2.67 -10.26 0.04
N LYS A 327 -2.05 -11.44 0.15
CA LYS A 327 -2.75 -12.70 0.40
C LYS A 327 -2.56 -13.00 1.88
N ASP A 328 -3.59 -12.80 2.70
CA ASP A 328 -3.58 -13.26 4.10
C ASP A 328 -3.41 -14.79 4.10
N PRO A 329 -2.41 -15.35 4.79
CA PRO A 329 -2.37 -16.78 5.08
C PRO A 329 -3.42 -17.21 6.13
N ASP A 330 -4.01 -16.26 6.86
CA ASP A 330 -4.77 -16.52 8.10
C ASP A 330 -6.28 -16.22 8.01
N ASN A 331 -6.86 -16.13 6.81
CA ASN A 331 -8.31 -15.91 6.66
C ASN A 331 -9.10 -17.15 6.19
N ASP A 332 -8.68 -18.33 6.65
CA ASP A 332 -9.56 -19.49 6.82
C ASP A 332 -9.90 -19.64 8.31
N GLU A 333 -10.82 -18.81 8.81
CA GLU A 333 -11.60 -19.17 9.99
C GLU A 333 -12.50 -20.37 9.64
N SER A 334 -11.94 -21.57 9.68
CA SER A 334 -12.65 -22.84 9.72
C SER A 334 -11.75 -23.92 10.30
N THR A 335 -12.17 -24.45 11.45
CA THR A 335 -11.69 -25.67 12.13
C THR A 335 -10.34 -25.64 12.84
N GLN A 336 -10.37 -25.11 14.07
CA GLN A 336 -9.65 -25.73 15.19
C GLN A 336 -10.23 -27.13 15.45
N THR A 337 -9.59 -28.18 14.94
CA THR A 337 -9.40 -29.48 15.65
C THR A 337 -8.56 -30.42 14.79
N ALA A 338 -7.29 -30.62 15.14
CA ALA A 338 -6.62 -31.91 15.10
C ALA A 338 -5.25 -31.81 15.77
N GLN A 339 -5.04 -32.76 16.67
CA GLN A 339 -3.91 -32.93 17.56
C GLN A 339 -2.82 -33.74 16.85
N ASN A 340 -1.55 -33.39 17.07
CA ASN A 340 -0.34 -34.21 17.05
C ASN A 340 -0.35 -35.51 16.21
N GLU A 341 0.34 -35.50 15.07
CA GLU A 341 1.10 -36.66 14.58
C GLU A 341 2.49 -36.26 14.05
N PRO A 342 3.48 -37.16 14.10
CA PRO A 342 4.89 -36.83 13.91
C PRO A 342 5.23 -36.59 12.44
N THR A 343 6.04 -35.57 12.21
CA THR A 343 6.69 -35.23 10.94
C THR A 343 7.43 -36.42 10.35
N THR A 344 6.95 -36.94 9.22
CA THR A 344 7.80 -37.66 8.27
C THR A 344 8.35 -36.66 7.26
N ASP A 345 9.66 -36.67 7.16
CA ASP A 345 10.50 -35.87 6.29
C ASP A 345 10.16 -36.18 4.82
N TYR A 346 9.28 -35.37 4.23
CA TYR A 346 9.08 -35.31 2.79
C TYR A 346 9.81 -34.07 2.26
N ASP A 347 11.01 -34.29 1.71
CA ASP A 347 11.74 -33.33 0.88
C ASP A 347 11.03 -33.19 -0.48
N GLY A 348 9.83 -32.64 -0.44
CA GLY A 348 9.15 -32.09 -1.59
C GLY A 348 9.62 -30.66 -1.73
N ASN A 349 10.62 -30.42 -2.58
CA ASN A 349 11.01 -29.07 -3.03
C ASN A 349 9.78 -28.37 -3.62
N GLU A 350 9.01 -27.70 -2.78
CA GLU A 350 8.13 -26.62 -3.20
C GLU A 350 9.03 -25.54 -3.77
N LEU A 351 8.81 -25.20 -5.05
CA LEU A 351 9.32 -23.97 -5.65
C LEU A 351 8.61 -22.78 -4.99
N ASN A 352 8.84 -22.56 -3.69
CA ASN A 352 8.56 -21.31 -3.04
C ASN A 352 9.60 -20.33 -3.58
N MET A 353 9.22 -19.56 -4.60
CA MET A 353 10.04 -18.45 -5.09
C MET A 353 10.12 -17.41 -3.98
N ASP A 354 11.19 -17.47 -3.22
CA ASP A 354 11.58 -16.42 -2.30
C ASP A 354 11.91 -15.16 -3.13
N PHE A 355 10.93 -14.26 -3.24
CA PHE A 355 11.06 -13.00 -3.98
C PHE A 355 12.21 -12.13 -3.44
N ASP A 356 12.64 -12.32 -2.18
CA ASP A 356 13.78 -11.61 -1.62
C ASP A 356 15.11 -12.08 -2.23
N LYS A 357 15.17 -13.29 -2.80
CA LYS A 357 16.36 -13.82 -3.48
C LYS A 357 16.43 -13.47 -4.97
N LEU A 358 15.32 -13.04 -5.57
CA LEU A 358 15.22 -12.65 -6.98
C LEU A 358 16.06 -11.39 -7.27
N ARG A 359 17.03 -11.52 -8.17
CA ARG A 359 17.73 -10.35 -8.74
C ARG A 359 17.02 -9.89 -10.00
N LEU A 360 16.56 -8.64 -10.01
CA LEU A 360 16.04 -7.98 -11.20
C LEU A 360 16.98 -6.85 -11.60
N ARG A 361 17.51 -6.91 -12.83
CA ARG A 361 18.28 -5.83 -13.46
C ARG A 361 17.51 -5.30 -14.67
N ILE A 362 17.46 -3.98 -14.82
CA ILE A 362 16.84 -3.26 -15.93
C ILE A 362 17.89 -2.30 -16.50
N GLY A 363 18.35 -2.56 -17.73
CA GLY A 363 19.35 -1.74 -18.42
C GLY A 363 18.82 -0.33 -18.72
N GLU A 364 17.63 -0.22 -19.31
CA GLU A 364 16.97 1.06 -19.57
C GLU A 364 15.47 0.98 -19.26
N MET A 365 14.96 1.96 -18.49
CA MET A 365 13.55 2.15 -18.22
C MET A 365 13.03 3.40 -18.95
N ASP A 366 12.07 3.21 -19.85
CA ASP A 366 11.42 4.26 -20.63
C ASP A 366 9.90 4.20 -20.42
N VAL A 367 9.43 4.93 -19.42
CA VAL A 367 8.02 5.00 -19.03
C VAL A 367 7.50 6.39 -19.37
N GLN A 368 6.40 6.51 -20.12
CA GLN A 368 5.93 7.80 -20.62
C GLN A 368 4.40 7.89 -20.70
N ARG A 369 3.89 9.14 -20.71
CA ARG A 369 2.45 9.47 -20.80
C ARG A 369 1.59 8.82 -19.71
N CYS A 370 2.20 8.49 -18.58
CA CYS A 370 1.51 7.78 -17.50
C CYS A 370 0.67 8.73 -16.66
N ALA A 371 -0.30 8.19 -15.94
CA ALA A 371 -1.16 8.92 -15.04
C ALA A 371 -1.34 8.19 -13.70
N VAL A 372 -1.51 8.96 -12.65
CA VAL A 372 -1.90 8.47 -11.32
C VAL A 372 -3.14 9.24 -10.90
N ASN A 373 -4.23 8.51 -10.65
CA ASN A 373 -5.43 9.04 -10.04
C ASN A 373 -5.38 8.69 -8.55
N TYR A 374 -5.28 9.71 -7.70
CA TYR A 374 -5.25 9.54 -6.26
C TYR A 374 -6.58 10.00 -5.66
N GLU A 375 -7.22 9.10 -4.92
CA GLU A 375 -8.43 9.37 -4.17
C GLU A 375 -8.23 9.03 -2.70
N ASP A 376 -8.65 9.94 -1.82
CA ASP A 376 -8.54 9.77 -0.37
C ASP A 376 -9.87 10.05 0.30
N TYR A 377 -10.48 8.97 0.79
CA TYR A 377 -11.75 8.95 1.50
C TYR A 377 -11.53 8.87 3.03
N THR A 378 -10.30 9.04 3.52
CA THR A 378 -10.00 9.08 4.95
C THR A 378 -10.20 10.47 5.57
N LEU A 379 -10.31 11.50 4.72
CA LEU A 379 -10.40 12.89 5.10
C LEU A 379 -11.85 13.34 5.39
N PRO A 380 -12.05 14.50 6.05
CA PRO A 380 -13.39 15.06 6.32
C PRO A 380 -14.26 15.30 5.07
N SER A 381 -13.63 15.41 3.90
CA SER A 381 -14.26 15.57 2.60
C SER A 381 -13.44 14.81 1.57
N ASP A 382 -14.10 14.24 0.56
CA ASP A 382 -13.43 13.47 -0.49
C ASP A 382 -12.34 14.29 -1.17
N PHE A 383 -11.14 13.73 -1.23
CA PHE A 383 -10.01 14.32 -1.93
C PHE A 383 -9.71 13.51 -3.17
N LYS A 384 -9.68 14.19 -4.32
CA LYS A 384 -9.33 13.61 -5.62
C LYS A 384 -8.26 14.46 -6.27
N TYR A 385 -7.18 13.82 -6.71
CA TYR A 385 -6.06 14.51 -7.31
C TYR A 385 -5.44 13.66 -8.41
N GLN A 386 -5.26 14.26 -9.59
CA GLN A 386 -4.75 13.56 -10.75
C GLN A 386 -3.39 14.12 -11.15
N ILE A 387 -2.43 13.23 -11.38
CA ILE A 387 -1.11 13.54 -11.92
C ILE A 387 -1.03 12.89 -13.30
N THR A 388 -0.66 13.66 -14.32
CA THR A 388 -0.65 13.19 -15.71
C THR A 388 0.70 13.43 -16.39
N GLY A 389 0.86 12.89 -17.60
CA GLY A 389 2.09 13.09 -18.39
C GLY A 389 3.35 12.57 -17.68
N ILE A 390 3.19 11.61 -16.78
CA ILE A 390 4.27 11.08 -15.96
C ILE A 390 5.25 10.36 -16.88
N LYS A 391 6.52 10.77 -16.77
CA LYS A 391 7.67 10.14 -17.40
C LYS A 391 8.61 9.64 -16.32
N ILE A 392 9.02 8.38 -16.40
CA ILE A 392 9.98 7.78 -15.47
C ILE A 392 11.16 7.24 -16.28
N GLN A 393 12.37 7.61 -15.86
CA GLN A 393 13.61 7.20 -16.49
C GLN A 393 14.57 6.63 -15.44
N GLY A 394 15.21 5.52 -15.80
CA GLY A 394 16.27 4.89 -15.01
C GLY A 394 17.20 4.12 -15.94
N LYS A 395 18.47 4.04 -15.56
CA LYS A 395 19.49 3.24 -16.27
C LYS A 395 20.16 2.31 -15.29
N GLU A 396 20.44 1.08 -15.72
CA GLU A 396 21.14 0.07 -14.93
C GLU A 396 20.54 -0.10 -13.52
N VAL A 397 19.21 -0.15 -13.46
CA VAL A 397 18.45 -0.32 -12.22
C VAL A 397 18.56 -1.79 -11.79
N ASP A 398 19.07 -2.06 -10.60
CA ASP A 398 19.32 -3.40 -10.08
C ASP A 398 18.83 -3.53 -8.64
N THR A 399 18.04 -4.57 -8.35
CA THR A 399 17.53 -4.83 -6.99
C THR A 399 18.63 -5.11 -5.98
N ARG A 400 19.80 -5.59 -6.40
CA ARG A 400 20.97 -5.81 -5.53
C ARG A 400 21.93 -4.61 -5.48
N SER A 401 21.70 -3.55 -6.26
CA SER A 401 22.52 -2.34 -6.18
C SER A 401 22.15 -1.53 -4.93
N ALA A 402 23.17 -1.07 -4.20
CA ALA A 402 23.01 -0.13 -3.10
C ALA A 402 22.63 1.28 -3.58
N THR A 403 22.88 1.61 -4.85
CA THR A 403 22.66 2.93 -5.42
C THR A 403 22.09 2.83 -6.83
N ASN A 404 20.77 2.90 -6.91
CA ASN A 404 20.03 3.11 -8.15
C ASN A 404 19.75 4.61 -8.34
N HIS A 405 19.45 5.04 -9.57
CA HIS A 405 19.05 6.42 -9.85
C HIS A 405 17.82 6.41 -10.79
N ILE A 406 16.70 6.93 -10.28
CA ILE A 406 15.43 7.03 -11.01
C ILE A 406 14.95 8.48 -10.98
N ILE A 407 14.53 8.99 -12.12
CA ILE A 407 13.95 10.33 -12.26
C ILE A 407 12.51 10.16 -12.75
N ALA A 408 11.57 10.76 -12.04
CA ALA A 408 10.19 10.90 -12.45
C ALA A 408 9.84 12.39 -12.65
N ALA A 409 9.10 12.72 -13.69
CA ALA A 409 8.55 14.06 -13.91
C ALA A 409 7.12 13.96 -14.41
N GLY A 410 6.27 14.93 -14.08
CA GLY A 410 4.87 14.92 -14.51
C GLY A 410 4.18 16.26 -14.32
N GLN A 411 2.93 16.31 -14.76
CA GLN A 411 2.07 17.49 -14.70
C GLN A 411 1.06 17.32 -13.58
N LEU A 412 0.92 18.38 -12.79
CA LEU A 412 -0.10 18.53 -11.77
C LEU A 412 -1.26 19.36 -12.36
N PRO A 413 -2.46 19.35 -11.75
CA PRO A 413 -3.58 20.16 -12.20
C PRO A 413 -3.24 21.65 -12.30
N ASP A 414 -4.01 22.39 -13.10
CA ASP A 414 -3.95 23.86 -13.21
C ASP A 414 -2.55 24.41 -13.63
N GLY A 415 -1.78 23.63 -14.39
CA GLY A 415 -0.46 24.04 -14.89
C GLY A 415 0.69 23.84 -13.89
N GLY A 416 0.47 23.06 -12.82
CA GLY A 416 1.53 22.66 -11.91
C GLY A 416 2.45 21.59 -12.50
N SER A 417 3.62 21.40 -11.90
CA SER A 417 4.59 20.39 -12.34
C SER A 417 5.27 19.72 -11.16
N MET A 418 5.64 18.45 -11.33
CA MET A 418 6.46 17.70 -10.38
C MET A 418 7.72 17.15 -11.04
N MET A 419 8.79 17.08 -10.26
CA MET A 419 9.99 16.30 -10.56
C MET A 419 10.46 15.61 -9.29
N ILE A 420 10.79 14.33 -9.38
CA ILE A 420 11.32 13.51 -8.30
C ILE A 420 12.60 12.87 -8.81
N ASN A 421 13.69 13.06 -8.07
CA ASN A 421 14.97 12.43 -8.31
C ASN A 421 15.28 11.54 -7.10
N TRP A 422 15.14 10.24 -7.32
CA TRP A 422 15.33 9.21 -6.31
C TRP A 422 16.68 8.52 -6.52
N ARG A 423 17.43 8.34 -5.43
CA ARG A 423 18.64 7.54 -5.38
C ARG A 423 18.60 6.59 -4.20
N GLY A 424 18.97 5.33 -4.36
CA GLY A 424 19.03 4.40 -3.23
C GLY A 424 18.97 2.94 -3.60
N ALA A 425 18.88 2.09 -2.59
CA ALA A 425 18.67 0.65 -2.78
C ALA A 425 17.20 0.36 -3.10
N LEU A 426 16.93 -0.66 -3.92
CA LEU A 426 15.57 -1.14 -4.18
C LEU A 426 15.17 -2.30 -3.26
N ASN A 427 16.13 -3.13 -2.83
CA ASN A 427 15.88 -4.20 -1.89
C ASN A 427 16.91 -4.22 -0.73
N PRO A 428 16.52 -3.91 0.51
CA PRO A 428 15.23 -3.33 0.90
C PRO A 428 15.21 -1.82 0.60
N ILE A 429 14.11 -1.32 0.03
CA ILE A 429 13.94 0.09 -0.38
C ILE A 429 14.12 1.10 0.78
N LYS A 430 13.92 0.64 2.02
CA LYS A 430 13.99 1.45 3.25
C LYS A 430 15.39 1.53 3.88
N SER A 431 16.40 0.82 3.35
CA SER A 431 17.75 0.79 3.95
C SER A 431 18.47 2.13 3.83
N SER A 432 18.63 2.63 2.60
CA SER A 432 19.21 3.92 2.30
C SER A 432 18.60 4.49 1.03
N SER A 433 18.02 5.69 1.13
CA SER A 433 17.54 6.42 -0.03
C SER A 433 17.64 7.93 0.17
N ARG A 434 17.79 8.64 -0.94
CA ARG A 434 17.68 10.08 -1.03
C ARG A 434 16.64 10.42 -2.08
N VAL A 435 15.67 11.25 -1.70
CA VAL A 435 14.57 11.68 -2.56
C VAL A 435 14.59 13.19 -2.62
N VAL A 436 15.01 13.74 -3.77
CA VAL A 436 14.88 15.17 -4.05
C VAL A 436 13.61 15.38 -4.85
N ALA A 437 12.64 16.10 -4.30
CA ALA A 437 11.38 16.40 -4.96
C ALA A 437 11.22 17.91 -5.18
N MET A 438 10.73 18.28 -6.35
CA MET A 438 10.38 19.65 -6.71
C MET A 438 8.95 19.66 -7.20
N LEU A 439 8.08 20.34 -6.48
CA LEU A 439 6.69 20.55 -6.82
C LEU A 439 6.49 22.04 -7.05
N ARG A 440 5.93 22.43 -8.20
CA ARG A 440 5.76 23.84 -8.57
C ARG A 440 4.34 24.15 -8.96
N ASN A 441 3.92 25.37 -8.65
CA ASN A 441 2.66 25.96 -9.10
C ASN A 441 1.43 25.09 -8.73
N ILE A 442 1.42 24.53 -7.52
CA ILE A 442 0.28 23.78 -7.00
C ILE A 442 -0.78 24.77 -6.54
N LYS A 443 -1.98 24.68 -7.10
CA LYS A 443 -3.12 25.46 -6.61
C LYS A 443 -3.61 24.89 -5.28
N ILE A 444 -3.25 25.55 -4.18
CA ILE A 444 -3.46 25.01 -2.83
C ILE A 444 -4.95 24.90 -2.44
N THR A 445 -5.86 25.56 -3.17
CA THR A 445 -7.31 25.35 -3.02
C THR A 445 -7.72 23.90 -3.29
N LYS A 446 -6.98 23.16 -4.14
CA LYS A 446 -7.22 21.73 -4.38
C LYS A 446 -6.89 20.87 -3.15
N LEU A 447 -6.07 21.39 -2.23
CA LEU A 447 -5.65 20.72 -1.00
C LEU A 447 -6.53 21.10 0.21
N SER A 448 -7.65 21.81 0.02
CA SER A 448 -8.55 22.22 1.12
C SER A 448 -8.98 21.07 2.03
N PRO A 449 -9.33 19.86 1.54
CA PRO A 449 -9.67 18.73 2.43
C PRO A 449 -8.55 18.40 3.44
N TRP A 450 -7.30 18.47 2.99
CA TRP A 450 -6.13 18.29 3.86
C TRP A 450 -5.97 19.45 4.85
N THR A 451 -6.15 20.70 4.44
CA THR A 451 -5.97 21.83 5.37
C THR A 451 -7.09 21.92 6.40
N GLU A 452 -8.31 21.51 6.03
CA GLU A 452 -9.43 21.35 6.95
C GLU A 452 -9.14 20.26 7.97
N TYR A 453 -8.62 19.11 7.53
CA TYR A 453 -8.18 18.02 8.41
C TYR A 453 -7.05 18.46 9.36
N MET A 454 -6.03 19.12 8.83
CA MET A 454 -4.81 19.45 9.59
C MET A 454 -4.98 20.66 10.52
N PHE A 455 -5.60 21.73 10.04
CA PHE A 455 -5.66 23.02 10.73
C PHE A 455 -7.09 23.48 11.06
N GLY A 456 -8.12 22.84 10.53
CA GLY A 456 -9.52 23.23 10.74
C GLY A 456 -9.99 24.37 9.83
N TYR A 457 -9.19 24.76 8.82
CA TYR A 457 -9.50 25.86 7.92
C TYR A 457 -9.49 25.42 6.44
N PRO A 458 -10.52 25.78 5.67
CA PRO A 458 -10.49 25.62 4.22
C PRO A 458 -9.60 26.69 3.58
N ILE A 459 -8.95 26.35 2.48
CA ILE A 459 -8.17 27.31 1.69
C ILE A 459 -9.03 27.88 0.57
N LYS A 460 -8.98 29.21 0.41
CA LYS A 460 -9.73 29.98 -0.58
C LYS A 460 -8.86 30.47 -1.74
N ASN A 461 -7.60 30.74 -1.48
CA ASN A 461 -6.66 31.20 -2.50
C ASN A 461 -5.24 30.75 -2.18
N GLY A 462 -4.38 30.80 -3.20
CA GLY A 462 -2.95 30.68 -3.06
C GLY A 462 -2.32 29.66 -3.98
N THR A 463 -1.02 29.79 -4.17
CA THR A 463 -0.19 28.88 -4.94
C THR A 463 1.00 28.41 -4.10
N LEU A 464 1.30 27.12 -4.20
CA LEU A 464 2.31 26.43 -3.41
C LEU A 464 3.41 25.88 -4.33
N SER A 465 4.66 26.06 -3.94
CA SER A 465 5.79 25.30 -4.45
C SER A 465 6.56 24.69 -3.29
N ILE A 466 7.05 23.47 -3.46
CA ILE A 466 7.81 22.73 -2.45
C ILE A 466 9.10 22.25 -3.11
N ASN A 467 10.24 22.55 -2.49
CA ASN A 467 11.49 21.85 -2.77
C ASN A 467 11.86 21.03 -1.54
N SER A 468 12.05 19.74 -1.74
CA SER A 468 12.25 18.77 -0.68
C SER A 468 13.53 17.98 -0.95
N ASP A 469 14.36 17.82 0.07
CA ASP A 469 15.53 16.95 0.06
C ASP A 469 15.44 15.98 1.24
N ASN A 470 14.99 14.76 0.94
CA ASN A 470 14.74 13.74 1.94
C ASN A 470 15.88 12.73 1.93
N THR A 471 16.49 12.50 3.09
CA THR A 471 17.47 11.44 3.27
C THR A 471 16.96 10.42 4.28
N ILE A 472 16.98 9.16 3.90
CA ILE A 472 16.59 8.02 4.73
C ILE A 472 17.83 7.16 4.93
N ILE A 473 18.23 6.96 6.19
CA ILE A 473 19.35 6.11 6.58
C ILE A 473 18.89 5.17 7.69
N HIS A 474 18.97 3.85 7.47
CA HIS A 474 18.49 2.84 8.42
C HIS A 474 17.04 3.07 8.89
N GLY A 475 16.17 3.48 7.96
CA GLY A 475 14.77 3.81 8.26
C GLY A 475 14.56 5.14 9.01
N LYS A 476 15.60 5.92 9.30
CA LYS A 476 15.46 7.27 9.86
C LYS A 476 15.40 8.30 8.74
N LEU A 477 14.29 9.01 8.64
CA LEU A 477 14.07 10.15 7.76
C LEU A 477 14.65 11.42 8.40
N SER A 478 15.45 12.14 7.62
CA SER A 478 15.84 13.53 7.87
C SER A 478 15.63 14.31 6.58
N ALA A 479 14.80 15.34 6.65
CA ALA A 479 14.41 16.15 5.51
C ALA A 479 14.30 17.63 5.88
N THR A 480 14.53 18.49 4.89
CA THR A 480 14.22 19.92 4.98
C THR A 480 13.29 20.28 3.83
N GLU A 481 12.08 20.71 4.17
CA GLU A 481 11.07 21.13 3.21
C GLU A 481 11.14 22.65 3.04
N GLN A 482 11.49 23.13 1.85
CA GLN A 482 11.37 24.53 1.49
C GLN A 482 9.98 24.76 0.89
N ILE A 483 9.14 25.47 1.62
CA ILE A 483 7.75 25.74 1.29
C ILE A 483 7.62 27.20 0.89
N ASP A 484 7.27 27.43 -0.38
CA ASP A 484 6.97 28.75 -0.94
C ASP A 484 5.47 28.86 -1.18
N LEU A 485 4.80 29.78 -0.49
CA LEU A 485 3.40 30.12 -0.72
C LEU A 485 3.29 31.52 -1.33
N PHE A 486 2.37 31.69 -2.27
CA PHE A 486 2.02 32.98 -2.85
C PHE A 486 0.54 33.28 -2.62
N LYS A 487 0.26 34.40 -1.95
CA LYS A 487 -1.06 34.91 -1.58
C LYS A 487 -2.01 33.84 -1.01
N PRO A 488 -1.60 33.09 0.04
CA PRO A 488 -2.49 32.12 0.65
C PRO A 488 -3.62 32.83 1.40
N GLU A 489 -4.85 32.37 1.17
CA GLU A 489 -6.03 32.87 1.90
C GLU A 489 -6.83 31.71 2.45
N VAL A 490 -7.31 31.86 3.67
CA VAL A 490 -8.10 30.84 4.38
C VAL A 490 -9.52 31.34 4.64
N GLY A 491 -10.48 30.43 4.62
CA GLY A 491 -11.88 30.72 4.94
C GLY A 491 -12.15 30.64 6.44
N LYS A 492 -13.44 30.66 6.81
CA LYS A 492 -13.86 30.51 8.21
C LYS A 492 -13.52 29.12 8.75
N LYS A 493 -13.07 29.07 10.02
CA LYS A 493 -12.77 27.83 10.74
C LYS A 493 -13.99 26.91 10.78
N LYS A 494 -13.78 25.62 10.57
CA LYS A 494 -14.82 24.59 10.64
C LYS A 494 -14.90 24.03 12.06
N LYS A 495 -15.93 24.43 12.82
CA LYS A 495 -16.14 23.99 14.22
C LYS A 495 -16.40 22.48 14.39
N ARG A 496 -16.71 21.75 13.32
CA ARG A 496 -17.12 20.34 13.36
C ARG A 496 -15.95 19.36 13.48
N TYR A 497 -14.71 19.83 13.30
CA TYR A 497 -13.52 18.96 13.28
C TYR A 497 -12.48 19.48 14.26
N THR A 498 -11.92 18.58 15.07
CA THR A 498 -10.75 18.88 15.88
C THR A 498 -9.52 18.77 14.96
N PRO A 499 -8.77 19.85 14.73
CA PRO A 499 -7.58 19.78 13.89
C PRO A 499 -6.54 18.82 14.48
N VAL A 500 -5.80 18.12 13.62
CA VAL A 500 -4.67 17.27 14.04
C VAL A 500 -3.58 18.09 14.72
N VAL A 501 -3.41 19.32 14.26
CA VAL A 501 -2.50 20.31 14.83
C VAL A 501 -3.24 21.13 15.90
N ALA A 502 -2.50 21.69 16.86
CA ALA A 502 -3.06 22.62 17.85
C ALA A 502 -3.89 23.73 17.21
N ASP A 503 -4.82 24.30 17.98
CA ASP A 503 -5.67 25.39 17.51
C ASP A 503 -4.85 26.66 17.23
N ILE A 504 -4.57 26.90 15.94
CA ILE A 504 -3.73 28.02 15.48
C ILE A 504 -4.64 29.09 14.87
N PRO A 505 -4.41 30.39 15.18
CA PRO A 505 -5.01 31.52 14.47
C PRO A 505 -4.47 31.61 13.02
N LEU A 506 -4.85 30.68 12.15
CA LEU A 506 -4.18 30.47 10.86
C LEU A 506 -4.22 31.70 9.96
N LYS A 507 -5.35 32.43 9.93
CA LYS A 507 -5.47 33.69 9.17
C LYS A 507 -4.43 34.72 9.61
N MET A 508 -4.22 34.87 10.92
CA MET A 508 -3.21 35.76 11.49
C MET A 508 -1.79 35.28 11.19
N ALA A 509 -1.51 33.99 11.37
CA ALA A 509 -0.20 33.41 11.09
C ALA A 509 0.23 33.64 9.64
N LEU A 510 -0.68 33.41 8.69
CA LEU A 510 -0.43 33.64 7.27
C LEU A 510 -0.21 35.13 6.97
N ASN A 511 -1.05 36.02 7.51
CA ASN A 511 -0.90 37.46 7.30
C ASN A 511 0.45 37.98 7.82
N LEU A 512 0.89 37.56 9.01
CA LEU A 512 2.15 37.99 9.61
C LEU A 512 3.39 37.45 8.89
N LEU A 513 3.28 36.26 8.29
CA LEU A 513 4.38 35.66 7.52
C LEU A 513 4.44 36.15 6.07
N THR A 514 3.36 36.74 5.58
CA THR A 514 3.27 37.21 4.19
C THR A 514 4.07 38.49 4.03
N ASP A 515 5.07 38.45 3.15
CA ASP A 515 5.84 39.63 2.80
C ASP A 515 4.99 40.65 1.99
N PRO A 516 5.44 41.90 1.82
CA PRO A 516 4.70 42.91 1.05
C PRO A 516 4.43 42.54 -0.42
N LYS A 517 5.15 41.56 -0.98
CA LYS A 517 4.95 41.05 -2.34
C LYS A 517 3.94 39.90 -2.38
N GLY A 518 3.46 39.43 -1.23
CA GLY A 518 2.49 38.35 -1.10
C GLY A 518 3.13 36.96 -0.96
N TYR A 519 4.41 36.86 -0.63
CA TYR A 519 5.10 35.57 -0.48
C TYR A 519 5.29 35.18 0.98
N ILE A 520 5.14 33.89 1.27
CA ILE A 520 5.62 33.25 2.49
C ILE A 520 6.68 32.24 2.09
N LYS A 521 7.84 32.30 2.74
CA LYS A 521 8.91 31.32 2.58
C LYS A 521 9.21 30.67 3.91
N MET A 522 9.12 29.35 3.97
CA MET A 522 9.37 28.58 5.19
C MET A 522 10.33 27.45 4.91
N GLU A 523 11.26 27.24 5.84
CA GLU A 523 12.07 26.02 5.89
C GLU A 523 11.56 25.17 7.04
N VAL A 524 11.12 23.95 6.74
CA VAL A 524 10.46 23.06 7.69
C VAL A 524 11.32 21.81 7.87
N PRO A 525 11.99 21.66 9.02
CA PRO A 525 12.72 20.44 9.32
C PRO A 525 11.73 19.30 9.63
N VAL A 526 11.97 18.14 9.03
CA VAL A 526 11.13 16.95 9.18
C VAL A 526 12.04 15.77 9.53
N GLU A 527 11.79 15.16 10.69
CA GLU A 527 12.53 13.99 11.16
C GLU A 527 11.55 12.91 11.62
N GLY A 528 11.89 11.64 11.42
CA GLY A 528 11.07 10.52 11.89
C GLY A 528 11.63 9.15 11.57
N ASP A 529 10.99 8.11 12.09
CA ASP A 529 11.31 6.70 11.80
C ASP A 529 10.25 6.09 10.88
N ILE A 530 10.60 5.79 9.63
CA ILE A 530 9.69 5.26 8.60
C ILE A 530 9.30 3.79 8.82
N ASN A 531 9.91 3.13 9.81
CA ASN A 531 9.54 1.78 10.24
C ASN A 531 8.58 1.79 11.44
N SER A 532 8.32 2.95 12.05
CA SER A 532 7.34 3.04 13.13
C SER A 532 5.93 2.83 12.59
N PRO A 533 5.09 1.98 13.23
CA PRO A 533 3.69 1.78 12.81
C PRO A 533 2.83 3.04 12.96
N THR A 534 3.29 4.02 13.75
CA THR A 534 2.64 5.33 13.94
C THR A 534 3.17 6.40 12.98
N PHE A 535 4.08 6.05 12.06
CA PHE A 535 4.65 7.01 11.13
C PHE A 535 3.64 7.35 10.02
N HIS A 536 3.19 8.61 10.02
CA HIS A 536 2.42 9.21 8.93
C HIS A 536 3.13 10.50 8.48
N LEU A 537 3.61 10.53 7.25
CA LEU A 537 4.40 11.66 6.73
C LEU A 537 3.62 12.98 6.79
N SER A 538 2.32 12.96 6.47
CA SER A 538 1.43 14.12 6.56
C SER A 538 1.37 14.72 7.96
N ASP A 539 1.33 13.89 9.00
CA ASP A 539 1.18 14.33 10.39
C ASP A 539 2.45 15.02 10.88
N ILE A 540 3.62 14.49 10.52
CA ILE A 540 4.91 15.06 10.89
C ILE A 540 5.09 16.42 10.20
N ILE A 541 4.84 16.48 8.89
CA ILE A 541 4.92 17.73 8.12
C ILE A 541 3.96 18.76 8.69
N GLY A 542 2.69 18.39 8.93
CA GLY A 542 1.70 19.35 9.44
C GLY A 542 1.98 19.83 10.86
N LYS A 543 2.50 18.99 11.76
CA LYS A 543 2.96 19.43 13.09
C LYS A 543 4.13 20.41 12.99
N ALA A 544 5.10 20.15 12.10
CA ALA A 544 6.24 21.03 11.91
C ALA A 544 5.84 22.39 11.31
N VAL A 545 5.01 22.38 10.26
CA VAL A 545 4.40 23.61 9.69
C VAL A 545 3.58 24.34 10.75
N GLY A 546 2.74 23.62 11.51
CA GLY A 546 1.93 24.17 12.59
C GLY A 546 2.75 24.87 13.67
N SER A 547 3.89 24.30 14.06
CA SER A 547 4.80 24.93 15.03
C SER A 547 5.37 26.25 14.52
N ILE A 548 5.72 26.34 13.23
CA ILE A 548 6.21 27.57 12.61
C ILE A 548 5.11 28.63 12.57
N LEU A 549 3.91 28.25 12.13
CA LEU A 549 2.75 29.14 12.08
C LEU A 549 2.36 29.65 13.48
N LEU A 550 2.40 28.80 14.50
CA LEU A 550 2.14 29.19 15.89
C LEU A 550 3.22 30.14 16.44
N LYS A 551 4.49 29.92 16.09
CA LYS A 551 5.58 30.84 16.48
C LYS A 551 5.43 32.21 15.81
N ALA A 552 4.94 32.25 14.58
CA ALA A 552 4.73 33.50 13.85
C ALA A 552 3.71 34.42 14.52
N THR A 553 2.62 33.87 15.08
CA THR A 553 1.62 34.67 15.80
C THR A 553 2.14 35.28 17.10
N ALA A 554 3.14 34.65 17.73
CA ALA A 554 3.80 35.16 18.93
C ALA A 554 5.02 36.07 18.64
N ALA A 555 5.48 36.14 17.39
CA ALA A 555 6.73 36.80 17.02
C ALA A 555 6.79 38.31 17.35
N PRO A 556 5.73 39.12 17.12
CA PRO A 556 5.75 40.54 17.46
C PRO A 556 6.01 40.79 18.95
N PHE A 557 5.37 40.01 19.82
CA PHE A 557 5.53 40.10 21.28
C PHE A 557 6.95 39.71 21.73
N LEU A 558 7.51 38.66 21.15
CA LEU A 558 8.86 38.17 21.49
C LEU A 558 9.97 39.10 20.98
N ALA A 559 9.78 39.73 19.81
CA ALA A 559 10.75 40.67 19.23
C ALA A 559 10.83 41.96 20.06
N MET A 560 9.68 42.53 20.44
CA MET A 560 9.60 43.70 21.33
C MET A 560 10.16 43.40 22.73
N ALA A 561 9.84 42.23 23.30
CA ALA A 561 10.42 41.79 24.58
C ALA A 561 11.96 41.81 24.54
N LYS A 562 12.57 41.30 23.46
CA LYS A 562 14.03 41.27 23.26
C LYS A 562 14.62 42.66 22.97
N ALA A 563 13.94 43.50 22.19
CA ALA A 563 14.39 44.86 21.85
C ALA A 563 14.41 45.79 23.07
N SER A 564 13.57 45.53 24.08
CA SER A 564 13.56 46.31 25.32
C SER A 564 14.81 46.14 26.21
N ASN A 565 15.76 45.25 25.83
CA ASN A 565 17.03 45.00 26.52
C ASN A 565 16.90 44.67 28.02
N LYS A 566 15.70 44.32 28.47
CA LYS A 566 15.36 43.81 29.80
C LYS A 566 14.73 42.45 29.58
N ASN A 567 15.02 41.49 30.45
CA ASN A 567 14.57 40.09 30.36
C ASN A 567 13.05 39.96 30.66
N ASN A 568 12.22 40.74 29.97
CA ASN A 568 10.80 40.93 30.24
C ASN A 568 9.97 40.13 29.24
N ASP A 569 9.60 38.91 29.64
CA ASP A 569 8.58 38.14 28.93
C ASP A 569 7.26 38.94 28.91
N LEU A 570 6.81 39.34 27.71
CA LEU A 570 5.57 40.08 27.49
C LEU A 570 4.36 39.16 27.31
N SER A 571 4.53 37.84 27.32
CA SER A 571 3.41 36.89 27.28
C SER A 571 2.58 36.90 28.58
N TYR A 572 3.10 37.49 29.66
CA TYR A 572 2.34 37.69 30.89
C TYR A 572 2.80 38.88 31.75
N ILE A 573 1.89 39.38 32.57
CA ILE A 573 2.13 40.37 33.63
C ILE A 573 1.89 39.69 34.97
N ALA A 574 2.93 39.43 35.76
CA ALA A 574 2.77 38.84 37.09
C ALA A 574 2.00 39.79 38.00
N ILE A 575 1.07 39.29 38.82
CA ILE A 575 0.26 40.10 39.72
C ILE A 575 0.26 39.51 41.13
N ASN A 576 -0.08 40.34 42.13
CA ASN A 576 -0.33 39.88 43.50
C ASN A 576 -1.83 39.96 43.76
N ILE A 577 -2.47 38.84 44.09
CA ILE A 577 -3.92 38.75 44.33
C ILE A 577 -4.43 39.61 45.49
N ASN A 578 -3.54 40.06 46.37
CA ASN A 578 -3.88 40.95 47.49
C ASN A 578 -3.70 42.45 47.19
N MET A 579 -3.15 42.79 46.02
CA MET A 579 -2.88 44.17 45.62
C MET A 579 -3.82 44.58 44.47
N PRO A 580 -4.62 45.64 44.63
CA PRO A 580 -5.47 46.16 43.57
C PRO A 580 -4.72 47.02 42.54
N ASP A 581 -3.59 47.60 42.94
CA ASP A 581 -2.80 48.51 42.12
C ASP A 581 -1.59 47.82 41.47
N PHE A 582 -1.05 48.48 40.45
CA PHE A 582 0.11 48.01 39.69
C PHE A 582 1.43 48.66 40.14
N THR A 583 2.52 47.90 40.06
CA THR A 583 3.89 48.38 40.30
C THR A 583 4.47 49.05 39.06
N LEU A 584 5.55 49.82 39.21
CA LEU A 584 6.24 50.47 38.09
C LEU A 584 6.64 49.47 37.00
N ASP A 585 7.18 48.30 37.38
CA ASP A 585 7.55 47.24 36.44
C ASP A 585 6.35 46.72 35.63
N GLN A 586 5.16 46.68 36.22
CA GLN A 586 3.96 46.25 35.52
C GLN A 586 3.44 47.34 34.57
N TYR A 587 3.56 48.61 34.93
CA TYR A 587 3.30 49.73 34.00
C TYR A 587 4.25 49.70 32.81
N GLU A 588 5.56 49.48 33.03
CA GLU A 588 6.52 49.34 31.94
C GLU A 588 6.11 48.23 30.95
N LYS A 589 5.56 47.11 31.43
CA LYS A 589 5.03 46.05 30.56
C LYS A 589 3.79 46.49 29.79
N LEU A 590 2.86 47.18 30.45
CA LEU A 590 1.65 47.71 29.78
C LEU A 590 2.01 48.74 28.71
N ASP A 591 3.06 49.53 28.91
CA ASP A 591 3.57 50.49 27.92
C ASP A 591 4.07 49.81 26.65
N LEU A 592 4.86 48.76 26.82
CA LEU A 592 5.38 47.97 25.70
C LEU A 592 4.26 47.25 24.95
N ILE A 593 3.26 46.73 25.67
CA ILE A 593 2.07 46.13 25.06
C ILE A 593 1.30 47.19 24.28
N ALA A 594 1.12 48.39 24.85
CA ALA A 594 0.37 49.44 24.20
C ALA A 594 1.06 49.92 22.90
N GLN A 595 2.37 50.16 22.96
CA GLN A 595 3.15 50.53 21.78
C GLN A 595 3.00 49.49 20.66
N MET A 596 3.06 48.21 20.99
CA MET A 596 2.90 47.13 20.00
C MET A 596 1.50 47.11 19.38
N MET A 597 0.45 47.39 20.15
CA MET A 597 -0.90 47.50 19.63
C MET A 597 -1.09 48.73 18.73
N THR A 598 -0.37 49.83 19.00
CA THR A 598 -0.33 51.00 18.11
C THR A 598 0.36 50.68 16.79
N GLU A 599 1.46 49.91 16.81
CA GLU A 599 2.18 49.51 15.59
C GLU A 599 1.45 48.44 14.75
N ASN A 600 0.45 47.77 15.33
CA ASN A 600 -0.30 46.67 14.69
C ASN A 600 -1.81 46.92 14.78
N GLU A 601 -2.32 47.87 14.00
CA GLU A 601 -3.72 48.34 14.04
C GLU A 601 -4.77 47.24 13.79
N ASP A 602 -4.42 46.18 13.06
CA ASP A 602 -5.33 45.06 12.73
C ASP A 602 -5.53 44.06 13.88
N LEU A 603 -4.83 44.22 15.00
CA LEU A 603 -4.87 43.30 16.14
C LEU A 603 -5.83 43.77 17.23
N GLN A 604 -6.48 42.80 17.88
CA GLN A 604 -7.23 42.92 19.12
C GLN A 604 -6.42 42.29 20.26
N LEU A 605 -6.15 43.06 21.30
CA LEU A 605 -5.47 42.65 22.53
C LEU A 605 -6.43 41.90 23.45
N ILE A 606 -5.96 40.79 24.00
CA ILE A 606 -6.67 40.02 25.02
C ILE A 606 -5.77 39.82 26.23
N LEU A 607 -6.23 40.29 27.37
CA LEU A 607 -5.57 40.17 28.68
C LEU A 607 -6.46 39.36 29.60
N THR A 608 -6.04 38.14 29.92
CA THR A 608 -6.82 37.23 30.78
C THR A 608 -6.16 37.08 32.14
N GLN A 609 -6.84 37.54 33.19
CA GLN A 609 -6.40 37.41 34.57
C GLN A 609 -6.58 35.96 35.05
N GLN A 610 -5.49 35.34 35.50
CA GLN A 610 -5.43 33.95 35.92
C GLN A 610 -4.76 33.81 37.29
N TYR A 611 -5.36 32.99 38.15
CA TYR A 611 -4.81 32.60 39.45
C TYR A 611 -5.49 31.30 39.92
N ASN A 612 -4.85 30.58 40.84
CA ASN A 612 -5.49 29.41 41.44
C ASN A 612 -6.49 29.86 42.52
N THR A 613 -7.78 29.57 42.36
CA THR A 613 -8.83 30.02 43.29
C THR A 613 -8.59 29.53 44.72
N ASN A 614 -8.20 28.27 44.90
CA ASN A 614 -8.02 27.69 46.25
C ASN A 614 -6.83 28.32 46.97
N ASN A 615 -5.72 28.53 46.25
CA ASN A 615 -4.55 29.20 46.81
C ASN A 615 -4.86 30.68 47.11
N ALA A 616 -5.56 31.37 46.21
CA ALA A 616 -5.93 32.76 46.40
C ALA A 616 -6.85 32.97 47.61
N ILE A 617 -7.79 32.05 47.87
CA ILE A 617 -8.65 32.08 49.06
C ILE A 617 -7.81 31.98 50.34
N ALA A 618 -6.90 31.00 50.38
CA ALA A 618 -6.00 30.83 51.52
C ALA A 618 -5.12 32.07 51.74
N ASP A 619 -4.48 32.56 50.68
CA ASP A 619 -3.58 33.71 50.72
C ASP A 619 -4.31 34.99 51.13
N ARG A 620 -5.53 35.21 50.62
CA ARG A 620 -6.35 36.38 50.97
C ARG A 620 -6.82 36.33 52.42
N ALA A 621 -7.21 35.15 52.92
CA ALA A 621 -7.59 34.99 54.31
C ALA A 621 -6.42 35.31 55.25
N VAL A 622 -5.21 34.84 54.93
CA VAL A 622 -3.99 35.16 55.68
C VAL A 622 -3.67 36.65 55.58
N PHE A 623 -3.85 37.25 54.41
CA PHE A 623 -3.67 38.69 54.23
C PHE A 623 -4.64 39.50 55.11
N ASN A 624 -5.90 39.10 55.20
CA ASN A 624 -6.91 39.79 56.02
C ASN A 624 -6.54 39.80 57.51
N ILE A 625 -6.05 38.68 58.06
CA ILE A 625 -5.61 38.66 59.47
C ILE A 625 -4.31 39.45 59.68
N LYS A 626 -3.41 39.47 58.70
CA LYS A 626 -2.22 40.35 58.73
C LYS A 626 -2.60 41.81 58.68
N LYS A 627 -3.62 42.16 57.88
CA LYS A 627 -4.18 43.51 57.78
C LYS A 627 -4.76 43.94 59.12
N GLU A 628 -5.60 43.12 59.76
CA GLU A 628 -6.11 43.42 61.11
C GLU A 628 -4.99 43.57 62.14
N TYR A 629 -3.97 42.72 62.08
CA TYR A 629 -2.81 42.82 62.97
C TYR A 629 -2.05 44.14 62.75
N TYR A 630 -1.81 44.52 61.49
CA TYR A 630 -1.16 45.78 61.14
C TYR A 630 -1.97 46.99 61.61
N GLU A 631 -3.28 47.00 61.39
CA GLU A 631 -4.20 48.05 61.84
C GLU A 631 -4.24 48.14 63.37
N SER A 632 -4.20 47.01 64.08
CA SER A 632 -4.18 46.98 65.55
C SER A 632 -2.95 47.66 66.16
N ARG A 633 -1.82 47.67 65.43
CA ARG A 633 -0.56 48.30 65.84
C ARG A 633 -0.42 49.74 65.40
N ASN A 634 -1.24 50.19 64.46
CA ASN A 634 -1.15 51.51 63.86
C ASN A 634 -2.53 52.19 63.91
N GLN A 635 -2.96 52.52 65.13
CA GLN A 635 -4.24 53.21 65.34
C GLN A 635 -4.24 54.60 64.70
N GLY A 636 -5.33 54.95 64.01
CA GLY A 636 -5.51 56.25 63.35
C GLY A 636 -5.00 56.33 61.91
N ILE A 637 -4.52 55.24 61.32
CA ILE A 637 -4.31 55.18 59.86
C ILE A 637 -5.68 55.23 59.19
N GLY A 638 -5.86 56.17 58.23
CA GLY A 638 -7.03 56.24 57.36
C GLY A 638 -7.04 55.11 56.32
N ASN A 639 -7.22 55.44 55.05
CA ASN A 639 -7.15 54.44 53.99
C ASN A 639 -5.73 53.88 53.83
N LEU A 640 -5.59 52.56 53.77
CA LEU A 640 -4.30 51.89 53.57
C LEU A 640 -3.70 52.28 52.21
N THR A 641 -2.44 52.69 52.22
CA THR A 641 -1.68 52.98 51.00
C THR A 641 -1.03 51.71 50.43
N LEU A 642 -0.49 51.79 49.20
CA LEU A 642 0.29 50.70 48.61
C LEU A 642 1.45 50.24 49.50
N ILE A 643 2.10 51.19 50.18
CA ILE A 643 3.22 50.93 51.09
C ILE A 643 2.72 50.14 52.31
N ASP A 644 1.52 50.45 52.81
CA ASP A 644 0.92 49.71 53.92
C ASP A 644 0.58 48.28 53.50
N LEU A 645 -0.01 48.09 52.32
CA LEU A 645 -0.32 46.75 51.79
C LEU A 645 0.93 45.90 51.55
N GLN A 646 2.04 46.51 51.12
CA GLN A 646 3.34 45.84 51.01
C GLN A 646 3.89 45.45 52.39
N LYS A 647 3.81 46.35 53.38
CA LYS A 647 4.20 46.04 54.76
C LYS A 647 3.37 44.90 55.35
N ILE A 648 2.05 44.90 55.12
CA ILE A 648 1.14 43.82 55.52
C ILE A 648 1.56 42.49 54.89
N THR A 649 1.87 42.50 53.59
CA THR A 649 2.32 41.30 52.87
C THR A 649 3.66 40.77 53.44
N ALA A 650 4.57 41.67 53.82
CA ALA A 650 5.89 41.34 54.36
C ALA A 650 5.89 40.82 55.81
N ILE A 651 4.76 40.86 56.52
CA ILE A 651 4.63 40.27 57.86
C ILE A 651 4.87 38.77 57.76
N ARG A 652 5.90 38.28 58.46
CA ARG A 652 6.27 36.87 58.46
C ARG A 652 5.26 36.07 59.25
N ASP A 653 4.81 34.95 58.71
CA ASP A 653 3.90 34.04 59.41
C ASP A 653 4.53 33.52 60.70
N SER A 654 5.85 33.40 60.77
CA SER A 654 6.59 32.95 61.96
C SER A 654 6.82 34.06 63.01
N ASP A 655 6.37 35.30 62.77
CA ASP A 655 6.54 36.39 63.73
C ASP A 655 5.80 36.07 65.04
N ARG A 656 6.52 36.18 66.17
CA ARG A 656 6.02 35.75 67.48
C ARG A 656 4.79 36.55 67.92
N ASP A 657 4.79 37.85 67.66
CA ASP A 657 3.70 38.73 68.06
C ASP A 657 2.49 38.54 67.15
N PHE A 658 2.72 38.37 65.85
CA PHE A 658 1.67 38.03 64.90
C PHE A 658 1.03 36.67 65.21
N GLN A 659 1.81 35.66 65.59
CA GLN A 659 1.29 34.35 66.02
C GLN A 659 0.48 34.45 67.30
N ALA A 660 0.90 35.27 68.27
CA ALA A 660 0.14 35.52 69.48
C ALA A 660 -1.21 36.20 69.17
N PHE A 661 -1.22 37.17 68.25
CA PHE A 661 -2.44 37.82 67.76
C PHE A 661 -3.37 36.83 67.03
N CYS A 662 -2.81 36.00 66.13
CA CYS A 662 -3.60 34.97 65.44
C CYS A 662 -4.17 33.95 66.43
N LYS A 663 -3.44 33.60 67.49
CA LYS A 663 -3.92 32.67 68.52
C LYS A 663 -5.12 33.24 69.29
N SER A 664 -5.10 34.53 69.60
CA SER A 664 -6.22 35.18 70.31
C SER A 664 -7.43 35.39 69.41
N LYS A 665 -7.23 35.71 68.13
CA LYS A 665 -8.31 36.01 67.18
C LYS A 665 -8.95 34.78 66.53
N ILE A 666 -8.14 33.84 66.05
CA ILE A 666 -8.57 32.73 65.18
C ILE A 666 -8.18 31.34 65.72
N GLY A 667 -7.95 31.22 67.04
CA GLY A 667 -7.63 29.96 67.73
C GLY A 667 -6.24 29.41 67.38
N SER A 668 -5.91 28.14 67.71
CA SER A 668 -4.57 27.56 67.43
C SER A 668 -4.57 26.18 66.76
N LYS A 669 -5.73 25.60 66.45
CA LYS A 669 -5.83 24.27 65.83
C LYS A 669 -5.88 24.38 64.30
N GLY A 670 -4.94 23.74 63.61
CA GLY A 670 -4.83 23.73 62.14
C GLY A 670 -3.88 24.79 61.59
N SER A 671 -3.70 24.79 60.26
CA SER A 671 -2.87 25.77 59.56
C SER A 671 -3.44 27.19 59.70
N LEU A 672 -2.57 28.20 59.62
CA LEU A 672 -2.98 29.62 59.65
C LEU A 672 -4.04 29.92 58.58
N ALA A 673 -3.81 29.45 57.36
CA ALA A 673 -4.74 29.60 56.24
C ALA A 673 -6.12 29.01 56.55
N ASN A 674 -6.21 27.77 57.02
CA ASN A 674 -7.51 27.13 57.29
C ASN A 674 -8.28 27.86 58.41
N ARG A 675 -7.56 28.32 59.44
CA ARG A 675 -8.14 29.10 60.54
C ARG A 675 -8.66 30.45 60.05
N ALA A 676 -7.88 31.14 59.22
CA ALA A 676 -8.26 32.42 58.65
C ALA A 676 -9.46 32.29 57.69
N VAL A 677 -9.45 31.29 56.80
CA VAL A 677 -10.58 31.03 55.87
C VAL A 677 -11.87 30.76 56.65
N LYS A 678 -11.80 29.94 57.71
CA LYS A 678 -12.95 29.68 58.58
C LYS A 678 -13.45 30.95 59.30
N HIS A 679 -12.55 31.86 59.66
CA HIS A 679 -12.91 33.09 60.37
C HIS A 679 -13.59 34.11 59.46
N TYR A 680 -13.05 34.36 58.27
CA TYR A 680 -13.57 35.37 57.34
C TYR A 680 -14.72 34.86 56.46
N GLY A 681 -14.89 33.54 56.33
CA GLY A 681 -15.88 32.92 55.47
C GLY A 681 -15.40 32.85 54.02
N GLU A 682 -15.48 31.66 53.42
CA GLU A 682 -14.97 31.43 52.07
C GLU A 682 -15.66 32.30 51.01
N GLU A 683 -16.98 32.48 51.09
CA GLU A 683 -17.75 33.26 50.12
C GLU A 683 -17.40 34.76 50.16
N ASN A 684 -17.23 35.33 51.35
CA ASN A 684 -16.77 36.72 51.52
C ASN A 684 -15.34 36.90 50.98
N ILE A 685 -14.47 35.92 51.16
CA ILE A 685 -13.12 35.95 50.57
C ILE A 685 -13.19 35.90 49.03
N LYS A 686 -14.06 35.06 48.45
CA LYS A 686 -14.29 35.00 47.01
C LYS A 686 -14.81 36.32 46.45
N GLU A 687 -15.75 36.95 47.14
CA GLU A 687 -16.28 38.28 46.79
C GLU A 687 -15.15 39.32 46.75
N GLN A 688 -14.32 39.41 47.80
CA GLN A 688 -13.16 40.31 47.82
C GLN A 688 -12.16 40.05 46.69
N LEU A 689 -11.89 38.77 46.37
CA LEU A 689 -11.00 38.42 45.27
C LEU A 689 -11.59 38.84 43.92
N SER A 690 -12.90 38.70 43.74
CA SER A 690 -13.62 39.16 42.55
C SER A 690 -13.55 40.68 42.41
N GLU A 691 -13.81 41.43 43.49
CA GLU A 691 -13.72 42.89 43.51
C GLU A 691 -12.31 43.38 43.14
N ILE A 692 -11.27 42.75 43.68
CA ILE A 692 -9.87 43.08 43.34
C ILE A 692 -9.58 42.76 41.87
N ALA A 693 -10.04 41.60 41.39
CA ALA A 693 -9.83 41.20 40.01
C ALA A 693 -10.52 42.17 39.04
N GLU A 694 -11.77 42.56 39.32
CA GLU A 694 -12.53 43.52 38.55
C GLU A 694 -11.91 44.92 38.59
N HIS A 695 -11.48 45.37 39.77
CA HIS A 695 -10.77 46.64 39.92
C HIS A 695 -9.52 46.69 39.03
N ARG A 696 -8.71 45.61 39.04
CA ARG A 696 -7.54 45.50 38.16
C ARG A 696 -7.91 45.49 36.68
N ASN A 697 -8.95 44.76 36.28
CA ASN A 697 -9.38 44.71 34.89
C ASN A 697 -9.78 46.11 34.40
N ASN A 698 -10.61 46.81 35.18
CA ASN A 698 -11.03 48.18 34.90
C ASN A 698 -9.84 49.15 34.87
N PHE A 699 -8.88 48.96 35.78
CA PHE A 699 -7.66 49.76 35.80
C PHE A 699 -6.86 49.58 34.51
N VAL A 700 -6.55 48.34 34.11
CA VAL A 700 -5.78 48.04 32.90
C VAL A 700 -6.52 48.56 31.66
N PHE A 701 -7.84 48.39 31.60
CA PHE A 701 -8.66 48.90 30.51
C PHE A 701 -8.52 50.42 30.39
N ARG A 702 -8.72 51.15 31.49
CA ARG A 702 -8.58 52.62 31.53
C ARG A 702 -7.17 53.08 31.22
N TYR A 703 -6.16 52.36 31.68
CA TYR A 703 -4.76 52.67 31.39
C TYR A 703 -4.49 52.62 29.88
N LEU A 704 -4.85 51.50 29.24
CA LEU A 704 -4.62 51.28 27.82
C LEU A 704 -5.43 52.23 26.94
N THR A 705 -6.67 52.53 27.32
CA THR A 705 -7.60 53.35 26.52
C THR A 705 -7.41 54.85 26.76
N LYS A 706 -7.31 55.29 28.01
CA LYS A 706 -7.28 56.73 28.35
C LYS A 706 -5.87 57.31 28.44
N GLN A 707 -4.86 56.51 28.81
CA GLN A 707 -3.48 57.00 28.90
C GLN A 707 -2.64 56.62 27.69
N LYS A 708 -2.94 55.50 27.02
CA LYS A 708 -2.20 55.03 25.84
C LYS A 708 -2.96 55.14 24.52
N ASP A 709 -4.18 55.69 24.55
CA ASP A 709 -4.99 55.99 23.35
C ASP A 709 -5.23 54.79 22.43
N LEU A 710 -5.32 53.59 23.02
CA LEU A 710 -5.74 52.40 22.26
C LEU A 710 -7.27 52.37 22.12
N ASP A 711 -7.72 51.97 20.93
CA ASP A 711 -9.14 51.78 20.62
C ASP A 711 -9.79 50.76 21.59
N GLU A 712 -10.92 51.16 22.17
CA GLU A 712 -11.68 50.36 23.13
C GLU A 712 -12.17 49.04 22.49
N ASP A 713 -12.55 49.06 21.21
CA ASP A 713 -13.04 47.88 20.49
C ASP A 713 -11.92 46.83 20.25
N ARG A 714 -10.67 47.25 20.39
CA ARG A 714 -9.48 46.42 20.19
C ARG A 714 -8.95 45.83 21.49
N ILE A 715 -9.64 45.98 22.62
CA ILE A 715 -9.17 45.49 23.93
C ILE A 715 -10.23 44.61 24.60
N ILE A 716 -9.83 43.38 24.95
CA ILE A 716 -10.62 42.48 25.79
C ILE A 716 -9.81 42.20 27.06
N ILE A 717 -10.34 42.59 28.21
CA ILE A 717 -9.73 42.29 29.51
C ILE A 717 -10.73 41.52 30.35
N THR A 718 -10.39 40.30 30.74
CA THR A 718 -11.29 39.41 31.48
C THR A 718 -10.56 38.68 32.60
N THR A 719 -11.33 38.15 33.54
CA THR A 719 -10.86 37.12 34.47
C THR A 719 -11.29 35.76 33.93
N ASP A 720 -10.42 34.76 34.03
CA ASP A 720 -10.70 33.41 33.51
C ASP A 720 -11.91 32.75 34.20
N GLU A 721 -12.49 31.73 33.56
CA GLU A 721 -13.66 31.04 34.08
C GLU A 721 -13.34 30.28 35.38
N GLN A 722 -14.33 30.12 36.27
CA GLN A 722 -14.11 29.56 37.60
C GLN A 722 -13.46 28.17 37.59
N ASP A 723 -13.79 27.31 36.63
CA ASP A 723 -13.22 25.96 36.55
C ASP A 723 -11.77 25.97 36.03
N ALA A 724 -11.43 26.90 35.14
CA ALA A 724 -10.06 27.14 34.70
C ALA A 724 -9.21 27.68 35.87
N LEU A 725 -9.74 28.61 36.66
CA LEU A 725 -9.05 29.15 37.83
C LEU A 725 -8.81 28.09 38.92
N LYS A 726 -9.73 27.16 39.17
CA LYS A 726 -9.52 26.07 40.15
C LYS A 726 -8.33 25.17 39.80
N THR A 727 -8.11 24.94 38.51
CA THR A 727 -7.11 23.98 38.00
C THR A 727 -5.80 24.63 37.55
N PHE A 728 -5.74 25.96 37.56
CA PHE A 728 -4.55 26.71 37.18
C PHE A 728 -3.34 26.39 38.08
N LYS A 729 -2.20 26.05 37.47
CA LYS A 729 -0.96 25.66 38.17
C LYS A 729 0.12 26.75 38.20
N GLY A 730 -0.13 27.90 37.58
CA GLY A 730 0.84 28.99 37.50
C GLY A 730 0.79 29.96 38.69
N THR A 731 1.79 30.84 38.77
CA THR A 731 1.73 32.06 39.58
C THR A 731 0.65 33.03 39.06
N PRO A 732 -0.03 33.80 39.93
CA PRO A 732 -1.03 34.77 39.50
C PRO A 732 -0.49 35.76 38.47
N ARG A 733 -1.24 35.97 37.37
CA ARG A 733 -0.80 36.79 36.24
C ARG A 733 -1.97 37.28 35.38
N TYR A 734 -1.73 38.28 34.54
CA TYR A 734 -2.43 38.42 33.27
C TYR A 734 -1.69 37.64 32.20
N CYS A 735 -2.37 36.77 31.47
CA CYS A 735 -1.90 36.22 30.21
C CYS A 735 -2.17 37.24 29.10
N VAL A 736 -1.17 37.53 28.28
CA VAL A 736 -1.23 38.52 27.20
C VAL A 736 -1.28 37.78 25.87
N THR A 737 -2.32 38.02 25.08
CA THR A 737 -2.48 37.46 23.73
C THR A 737 -3.00 38.51 22.77
N ALA A 738 -2.82 38.34 21.47
CA ALA A 738 -3.55 39.11 20.47
C ALA A 738 -4.07 38.20 19.37
N LYS A 739 -5.15 38.65 18.74
CA LYS A 739 -5.77 38.02 17.58
C LYS A 739 -6.16 39.06 16.55
N ILE A 740 -6.35 38.66 15.31
CA ILE A 740 -7.14 39.47 14.36
C ILE A 740 -8.62 39.25 14.72
N PRO A 741 -9.45 40.31 14.85
CA PRO A 741 -10.88 40.17 15.06
C PRO A 741 -11.49 39.22 14.01
N GLU A 742 -12.27 38.23 14.46
CA GLU A 742 -13.04 37.40 13.54
C GLU A 742 -14.32 38.17 13.13
N GLU A 743 -14.49 38.41 11.82
CA GLU A 743 -15.74 38.94 11.22
C GLU A 743 -16.92 37.96 11.27
#